data_AF-A0A1V5ZJH3-F1
#
_entry.id   AF-A0A1V5ZJH3-F1
#
_cell.length_a   1.000
_cell.length_b   1.000
_cell.length_c   1.000
_cell.angle_alpha   90.00
_cell.angle_beta   90.00
_cell.angle_gamma   90.00
#
_symmetry.space_group_name_H-M   'P 1'
#
loop_
_entity.id
_entity.type
_entity.pdbx_description
1 polymer ?
#
loop_
_entity_poly.entity_id
_entity_poly.type
_entity_poly.pdbx_seq_one_letter_code
_entity_poly.pdbx_strand_id
1 'polypeptide(L)'
;MNFISHESYRLVWRCLLTAVLLGSGYARGASPFTKEFTEESPKQAVAWAKPLAGGSLKVLFIAPRFTLGDVAELVARVDLEYETAGLWTATSLGYDPVALNPLPEHGSPEEMLARLDALLDVRWHVIVLANFNTRILPDSVLSRILDQVAGGTGLLTVHLHDATDSRLMTVLQVLPQEEGAPSIAAGIGECAFPGNAVLDTVGSVQLHEKGRVITLDYPGDPPENHCLIQVPSDPVDLDTAYEDNAYALVIRALCIAARRINGVRILNVQDVAPSGPNDLEIPPDFYPEFVQSMRDSVVAQPSRPFRILLNEPADQRYTVQVQLRRKDSDTQISYRDKTPLQRGDVAHVVEIPAGPGEYLLDAWLCTRSGVADWFTANVVIPGWPEFYDLYLEKKWLLPNDSLEISLKVRPIVSPDRRAAVYARAQDGFGRIVSSAVQGVDNSGGTVTLRLHFSDLLSSLIKVEVFALDSEPRPFSEWELHRAYRELRYLSVRRPDRLANLELIAATEELREYAAGHSLKALSEAGVTAVHAPGGEAAIVAAARNRLGLVPELTRVAAEQARDGVYREPCLNSPDYRARLDIELREKAAKHWAGSSTRYSLGNRNYLGGTEENICQCGYCMSVFQETLREGYGSVAALNEAWGTQFGDWDFVEVPRDIGPGYGGSPSPWMDFREFMTRQFTEFHHWAHDRVAATDAEGMVGARFAGDTSIYYGYDWPGLFQYLDFVSADYSPLFFEKVHSYAARGSLSGITLRDTRCFEDGAWLSWLPWRLALNQVGALWLDTLWGDAHHAAPYAWMQPDGSLTPEFNRLAGTVCRIRDSVGPLLYAADTPAPNIAVYDSPYSRYLSGVNDEYADTCCQSQEAAAQLLRFAGVSFQFVSKTQLVALDPAVFPVLVLPFCRALDKDERDALRAYFKNGGALIADVIPGTFDSHGRRVSEQSLNDIFGVNPADTARVVQAVLAPVDAGSAAAKDAGWASVDASVVAGAGIALARAGETAAWIVNRAGNGHTFLLNHPFRAVQRQGNRRILPAEGEAVAVFLRDLPGMADRLSTASEPFLGTICQYQFGDARIYAVLADVDAPKQKVRLPLQRESSVYNALTGELISRPHRHTFVMEPGTVEVVSCLSYEVEELVLEVPKVAFAGQRLPLRIMVQPEKDKAGKHLFLVDLLPANRPALPWYRRSIPAAAGIAEMYLPLAMNELPGWYTVRVHDSLTGLETTAALKIASPTE
;
A
#
# COMPACT_ATOMS: atom_id res chain seq x y z
N MET A 1 68.32 -32.91 -55.12
CA MET A 1 68.72 -34.32 -55.24
C MET A 1 67.45 -35.14 -55.16
N ASN A 2 66.85 -35.39 -56.33
CA ASN A 2 66.76 -36.70 -57.02
C ASN A 2 65.77 -37.64 -56.33
N PHE A 3 64.74 -38.22 -56.94
CA PHE A 3 64.16 -38.15 -58.29
C PHE A 3 62.90 -39.07 -58.23
N ILE A 4 61.94 -38.86 -59.14
CA ILE A 4 60.92 -39.81 -59.63
C ILE A 4 59.51 -39.76 -59.02
N SER A 5 58.58 -39.87 -59.97
CA SER A 5 57.19 -39.54 -60.12
C SER A 5 56.19 -40.60 -59.67
N HIS A 6 55.01 -40.08 -59.28
CA HIS A 6 53.67 -40.43 -59.76
C HIS A 6 53.43 -41.70 -60.61
N GLU A 7 52.28 -42.31 -60.30
CA GLU A 7 51.45 -43.19 -61.13
C GLU A 7 51.79 -44.68 -61.19
N SER A 8 51.25 -45.43 -60.21
CA SER A 8 50.70 -46.79 -60.40
C SER A 8 49.88 -47.33 -59.21
N TYR A 9 49.83 -46.63 -58.06
CA TYR A 9 49.09 -47.08 -56.86
C TYR A 9 47.64 -46.59 -56.74
N ARG A 10 47.06 -45.97 -57.78
CA ARG A 10 45.71 -45.35 -57.72
C ARG A 10 44.53 -46.21 -58.18
N LEU A 11 44.74 -47.46 -58.61
CA LEU A 11 43.62 -48.30 -59.12
C LEU A 11 43.28 -49.55 -58.29
N VAL A 12 44.13 -49.97 -57.35
CA VAL A 12 43.89 -51.20 -56.54
C VAL A 12 43.35 -50.90 -55.13
N TRP A 13 43.53 -49.67 -54.61
CA TRP A 13 43.03 -49.27 -53.29
C TRP A 13 41.57 -48.76 -53.26
N ARG A 14 40.90 -48.62 -54.41
CA ARG A 14 39.53 -48.10 -54.49
C ARG A 14 38.42 -49.16 -54.49
N CYS A 15 38.75 -50.45 -54.52
CA CYS A 15 37.73 -51.52 -54.57
C CYS A 15 37.70 -52.45 -53.34
N LEU A 16 38.55 -52.25 -52.32
CA LEU A 16 38.63 -53.14 -51.15
C LEU A 16 38.29 -52.48 -49.81
N LEU A 17 37.88 -51.22 -49.80
CA LEU A 17 37.49 -50.46 -48.59
C LEU A 17 35.97 -50.29 -48.45
N THR A 18 35.19 -51.03 -49.25
CA THR A 18 33.72 -50.98 -49.28
C THR A 18 33.04 -52.11 -48.47
N ALA A 19 33.79 -52.91 -47.71
CA ALA A 19 33.23 -54.07 -47.01
C ALA A 19 33.65 -54.26 -45.53
N VAL A 20 34.37 -53.32 -44.91
CA VAL A 20 34.78 -53.45 -43.48
C VAL A 20 34.45 -52.21 -42.62
N LEU A 21 33.82 -51.17 -43.17
CA LEU A 21 33.31 -50.01 -42.41
C LEU A 21 31.82 -50.17 -42.02
N LEU A 22 31.44 -51.34 -41.51
CA LEU A 22 30.08 -51.64 -41.00
C LEU A 22 30.07 -52.04 -39.50
N GLY A 23 31.01 -51.52 -38.70
CA GLY A 23 31.05 -51.87 -37.29
C GLY A 23 31.96 -51.00 -36.45
N SER A 24 31.66 -49.70 -36.35
CA SER A 24 32.04 -48.82 -35.23
C SER A 24 31.88 -47.36 -35.68
N GLY A 25 30.78 -46.72 -35.27
CA GLY A 25 30.50 -45.33 -35.60
C GLY A 25 29.63 -44.70 -34.52
N TYR A 26 30.17 -44.58 -33.30
CA TYR A 26 29.70 -43.57 -32.36
C TYR A 26 29.92 -42.20 -33.01
N ALA A 27 28.85 -41.65 -33.60
CA ALA A 27 28.84 -40.27 -34.03
C ALA A 27 28.67 -39.39 -32.78
N ARG A 28 29.77 -38.78 -32.32
CA ARG A 28 29.71 -37.47 -31.67
C ARG A 28 29.12 -36.50 -32.69
N GLY A 29 27.80 -36.39 -32.71
CA GLY A 29 27.04 -35.43 -33.50
C GLY A 29 27.06 -34.05 -32.85
N ALA A 30 28.23 -33.44 -32.67
CA ALA A 30 28.32 -31.99 -32.58
C ALA A 30 28.28 -31.44 -34.00
N SER A 31 27.07 -31.31 -34.58
CA SER A 31 26.89 -30.41 -35.70
C SER A 31 27.19 -28.99 -35.20
N PRO A 32 28.08 -28.21 -35.83
CA PRO A 32 28.23 -26.81 -35.49
C PRO A 32 26.94 -26.11 -35.90
N PHE A 33 26.10 -25.77 -34.93
CA PHE A 33 24.94 -24.90 -35.12
C PHE A 33 25.43 -23.54 -35.65
N THR A 34 25.45 -23.37 -36.97
CA THR A 34 25.71 -22.08 -37.63
C THR A 34 24.39 -21.34 -37.85
N LYS A 35 23.73 -20.93 -36.76
CA LYS A 35 22.71 -19.88 -36.77
C LYS A 35 23.05 -18.91 -35.64
N GLU A 36 23.12 -17.62 -35.96
CA GLU A 36 23.40 -16.58 -34.98
C GLU A 36 22.23 -16.46 -34.02
N PHE A 37 22.52 -16.68 -32.74
CA PHE A 37 21.70 -16.33 -31.60
C PHE A 37 21.52 -14.81 -31.57
N THR A 38 20.29 -14.32 -31.51
CA THR A 38 20.04 -12.88 -31.66
C THR A 38 19.84 -12.14 -30.34
N GLU A 39 19.15 -12.68 -29.33
CA GLU A 39 19.09 -12.03 -28.00
C GLU A 39 18.38 -12.90 -26.96
N GLU A 40 18.93 -12.95 -25.74
CA GLU A 40 18.19 -13.24 -24.51
C GLU A 40 17.88 -11.88 -23.89
N SER A 41 16.59 -11.56 -23.77
CA SER A 41 16.16 -10.26 -23.28
C SER A 41 15.32 -10.43 -22.01
N PRO A 42 15.48 -9.55 -21.01
CA PRO A 42 14.60 -9.52 -19.85
C PRO A 42 13.18 -9.18 -20.29
N LYS A 43 12.22 -9.61 -19.48
CA LYS A 43 10.78 -9.37 -19.65
C LYS A 43 10.46 -7.93 -20.06
N GLN A 44 9.97 -7.77 -21.27
CA GLN A 44 9.38 -6.55 -21.82
C GLN A 44 8.02 -6.88 -22.43
N ALA A 45 7.16 -5.87 -22.53
CA ALA A 45 5.90 -5.96 -23.26
C ALA A 45 6.15 -6.49 -24.68
N VAL A 46 5.32 -7.43 -25.14
CA VAL A 46 5.51 -8.04 -26.46
C VAL A 46 5.13 -7.04 -27.55
N ALA A 47 6.10 -6.69 -28.40
CA ALA A 47 5.90 -5.78 -29.54
C ALA A 47 5.12 -6.48 -30.67
N TRP A 48 3.80 -6.58 -30.53
CA TRP A 48 2.94 -7.29 -31.49
C TRP A 48 2.94 -6.68 -32.88
N ALA A 49 2.93 -5.35 -32.99
CA ALA A 49 2.81 -4.64 -34.25
C ALA A 49 3.62 -3.33 -34.24
N LYS A 50 4.88 -3.40 -33.81
CA LYS A 50 5.77 -2.24 -33.68
C LYS A 50 7.13 -2.48 -34.37
N PRO A 51 7.35 -2.00 -35.61
CA PRO A 51 6.44 -1.17 -36.39
C PRO A 51 5.32 -1.94 -37.09
N LEU A 52 4.16 -1.31 -37.32
CA LEU A 52 3.02 -1.90 -38.04
C LEU A 52 3.17 -1.74 -39.56
N ALA A 53 2.97 -2.82 -40.32
CA ALA A 53 2.97 -2.73 -41.78
C ALA A 53 1.81 -1.85 -42.28
N GLY A 54 2.14 -0.81 -43.04
CA GLY A 54 1.16 0.18 -43.52
C GLY A 54 1.12 1.48 -42.70
N GLY A 55 1.98 1.60 -41.68
CA GLY A 55 2.15 2.80 -40.86
C GLY A 55 1.24 2.84 -39.64
N SER A 56 1.43 3.88 -38.82
CA SER A 56 0.70 4.10 -37.57
C SER A 56 -0.83 4.21 -37.76
N LEU A 57 -1.60 3.68 -36.80
CA LEU A 57 -3.05 3.84 -36.75
C LEU A 57 -3.43 5.16 -36.05
N LYS A 58 -4.37 5.91 -36.62
CA LYS A 58 -4.98 7.09 -36.01
C LYS A 58 -6.22 6.69 -35.21
N VAL A 59 -6.17 6.72 -33.89
CA VAL A 59 -7.23 6.17 -33.04
C VAL A 59 -7.70 7.19 -32.00
N LEU A 60 -9.01 7.38 -31.88
CA LEU A 60 -9.62 8.15 -30.79
C LEU A 60 -10.18 7.19 -29.75
N PHE A 61 -9.75 7.31 -28.49
CA PHE A 61 -10.27 6.53 -27.37
C PHE A 61 -11.22 7.36 -26.52
N ILE A 62 -12.44 6.87 -26.28
CA ILE A 62 -13.43 7.48 -25.40
C ILE A 62 -13.78 6.46 -24.31
N ALA A 63 -13.39 6.74 -23.08
CA ALA A 63 -13.53 5.85 -21.92
C ALA A 63 -13.49 6.65 -20.62
N PRO A 64 -13.89 6.08 -19.47
CA PRO A 64 -13.66 6.68 -18.16
C PRO A 64 -12.18 7.02 -17.97
N ARG A 65 -11.90 8.18 -17.38
CA ARG A 65 -10.53 8.71 -17.38
C ARG A 65 -9.50 7.80 -16.69
N PHE A 66 -9.89 7.10 -15.62
CA PHE A 66 -9.02 6.23 -14.83
C PHE A 66 -8.84 4.82 -15.40
N THR A 67 -9.50 4.49 -16.51
CA THR A 67 -9.32 3.21 -17.23
C THR A 67 -8.45 3.35 -18.47
N LEU A 68 -8.05 4.58 -18.82
CA LEU A 68 -7.25 4.89 -20.01
C LEU A 68 -5.78 4.45 -19.93
N GLY A 69 -5.33 3.88 -18.80
CA GLY A 69 -4.01 3.26 -18.67
C GLY A 69 -3.75 2.20 -19.75
N ASP A 70 -4.78 1.51 -20.24
CA ASP A 70 -4.70 0.56 -21.35
C ASP A 70 -4.14 1.17 -22.65
N VAL A 71 -4.31 2.47 -22.87
CA VAL A 71 -3.78 3.15 -24.05
C VAL A 71 -2.26 3.21 -24.00
N ALA A 72 -1.67 3.44 -22.81
CA ALA A 72 -0.22 3.41 -22.63
C ALA A 72 0.34 2.00 -22.89
N GLU A 73 -0.36 0.96 -22.41
CA GLU A 73 0.01 -0.44 -22.65
C GLU A 73 -0.11 -0.84 -24.12
N LEU A 74 -1.08 -0.30 -24.86
CA LEU A 74 -1.16 -0.50 -26.32
C LEU A 74 -0.02 0.19 -27.07
N VAL A 75 0.34 1.41 -26.71
CA VAL A 75 1.43 2.17 -27.35
C VAL A 75 2.78 1.46 -27.20
N ALA A 76 2.97 0.70 -26.12
CA ALA A 76 4.15 -0.15 -25.94
C ALA A 76 4.21 -1.29 -26.98
N ARG A 77 3.06 -1.72 -27.54
CA ARG A 77 2.91 -2.95 -28.34
C ARG A 77 2.59 -2.73 -29.82
N VAL A 78 2.04 -1.57 -30.19
CA VAL A 78 1.69 -1.20 -31.58
C VAL A 78 1.99 0.29 -31.88
N ASP A 79 2.29 0.60 -33.14
CA ASP A 79 2.41 2.00 -33.60
C ASP A 79 1.03 2.69 -33.66
N LEU A 80 0.85 3.70 -32.80
CA LEU A 80 -0.40 4.46 -32.66
C LEU A 80 -0.14 5.98 -32.65
N GLU A 81 -0.92 6.71 -33.46
CA GLU A 81 -1.20 8.13 -33.29
C GLU A 81 -2.57 8.23 -32.63
N TYR A 82 -2.64 8.73 -31.39
CA TYR A 82 -3.87 8.64 -30.62
C TYR A 82 -4.24 9.93 -29.91
N GLU A 83 -5.52 10.07 -29.64
CA GLU A 83 -6.08 11.05 -28.71
C GLU A 83 -7.02 10.33 -27.74
N THR A 84 -7.10 10.84 -26.52
CA THR A 84 -8.00 10.31 -25.48
C THR A 84 -9.03 11.35 -25.07
N ALA A 85 -10.26 10.91 -24.92
CA ALA A 85 -11.37 11.65 -24.33
C ALA A 85 -11.78 10.95 -23.02
N GLY A 86 -11.15 11.35 -21.91
CA GLY A 86 -11.41 10.80 -20.58
C GLY A 86 -12.72 11.33 -20.00
N LEU A 87 -13.76 10.51 -20.05
CA LEU A 87 -15.04 10.75 -19.39
C LEU A 87 -14.85 10.79 -17.87
N TRP A 88 -15.74 11.49 -17.16
CA TRP A 88 -15.65 11.56 -15.71
C TRP A 88 -15.74 10.18 -15.06
N THR A 89 -16.83 9.45 -15.32
CA THR A 89 -17.04 8.05 -14.94
C THR A 89 -17.79 7.32 -16.05
N ALA A 90 -18.01 6.02 -15.88
CA ALA A 90 -18.81 5.18 -16.76
C ALA A 90 -20.27 5.66 -16.89
N THR A 91 -20.75 6.46 -15.94
CA THR A 91 -22.13 6.95 -15.87
C THR A 91 -22.22 8.47 -15.85
N SER A 92 -21.12 9.20 -16.03
CA SER A 92 -21.12 10.67 -16.01
C SER A 92 -20.11 11.23 -17.01
N LEU A 93 -20.60 12.14 -17.86
CA LEU A 93 -19.78 12.77 -18.89
C LEU A 93 -18.75 13.73 -18.29
N GLY A 94 -19.20 14.58 -17.38
CA GLY A 94 -18.39 15.50 -16.60
C GLY A 94 -18.81 15.46 -15.14
N TYR A 95 -18.00 16.08 -14.29
CA TYR A 95 -18.21 16.24 -12.87
C TYR A 95 -19.44 17.10 -12.57
N ASP A 96 -20.22 16.70 -11.55
CA ASP A 96 -21.33 17.51 -11.02
C ASP A 96 -20.81 18.49 -9.95
N PRO A 97 -20.87 19.83 -10.20
CA PRO A 97 -20.32 20.85 -9.31
C PRO A 97 -21.03 20.95 -7.94
N VAL A 98 -22.18 20.30 -7.72
CA VAL A 98 -22.91 20.40 -6.44
C VAL A 98 -22.22 19.60 -5.31
N ALA A 99 -21.30 18.68 -5.64
CA ALA A 99 -20.68 17.79 -4.66
C ALA A 99 -19.48 18.40 -3.90
N LEU A 100 -18.51 19.03 -4.57
CA LEU A 100 -17.29 19.62 -3.97
C LEU A 100 -16.71 20.74 -4.86
N ASN A 101 -16.13 21.78 -4.25
CA ASN A 101 -15.44 22.93 -4.88
C ASN A 101 -13.98 22.97 -4.37
N PRO A 102 -12.94 23.23 -5.20
CA PRO A 102 -12.94 23.64 -6.61
C PRO A 102 -13.23 22.53 -7.64
N LEU A 103 -13.68 22.95 -8.82
CA LEU A 103 -13.80 22.14 -10.03
C LEU A 103 -12.39 21.76 -10.54
N PRO A 104 -12.10 20.47 -10.80
CA PRO A 104 -10.87 20.05 -11.47
C PRO A 104 -10.83 20.59 -12.91
N GLU A 105 -9.64 20.94 -13.41
CA GLU A 105 -9.46 21.38 -14.80
C GLU A 105 -10.05 20.37 -15.79
N HIS A 106 -10.81 20.86 -16.78
CA HIS A 106 -11.50 20.04 -17.79
C HIS A 106 -12.51 19.05 -17.18
N GLY A 107 -12.98 19.32 -15.97
CA GLY A 107 -13.90 18.45 -15.24
C GLY A 107 -15.36 18.68 -15.62
N SER A 108 -15.75 19.82 -16.21
CA SER A 108 -17.17 20.12 -16.45
C SER A 108 -17.73 19.33 -17.66
N PRO A 109 -19.03 19.00 -17.64
CA PRO A 109 -19.69 18.40 -18.81
C PRO A 109 -19.54 19.24 -20.08
N GLU A 110 -19.63 20.58 -19.98
CA GLU A 110 -19.53 21.50 -21.11
C GLU A 110 -18.12 21.50 -21.73
N GLU A 111 -17.08 21.53 -20.89
CA GLU A 111 -15.68 21.46 -21.34
C GLU A 111 -15.40 20.13 -22.03
N MET A 112 -15.91 19.03 -21.45
CA MET A 112 -15.75 17.70 -22.02
C MET A 112 -16.49 17.56 -23.36
N LEU A 113 -17.69 18.14 -23.48
CA LEU A 113 -18.43 18.19 -24.74
C LEU A 113 -17.69 18.98 -25.82
N ALA A 114 -17.18 20.17 -25.48
CA ALA A 114 -16.41 20.97 -26.42
C ALA A 114 -15.15 20.23 -26.91
N ARG A 115 -14.48 19.48 -26.01
CA ARG A 115 -13.34 18.62 -26.36
C ARG A 115 -13.75 17.49 -27.29
N LEU A 116 -14.85 16.78 -27.01
CA LEU A 116 -15.37 15.72 -27.88
C LEU A 116 -15.71 16.26 -29.27
N ASP A 117 -16.36 17.42 -29.35
CA ASP A 117 -16.72 18.04 -30.62
C ASP A 117 -15.48 18.38 -31.46
N ALA A 118 -14.44 18.93 -30.84
CA ALA A 118 -13.17 19.22 -31.51
C ALA A 118 -12.44 17.95 -31.96
N LEU A 119 -12.43 16.90 -31.14
CA LEU A 119 -11.84 15.60 -31.50
C LEU A 119 -12.59 14.93 -32.66
N LEU A 120 -13.91 15.12 -32.76
CA LEU A 120 -14.74 14.60 -33.85
C LEU A 120 -14.70 15.45 -35.14
N ASP A 121 -13.98 16.57 -35.16
CA ASP A 121 -13.65 17.30 -36.41
C ASP A 121 -12.48 16.65 -37.16
N VAL A 122 -11.70 15.83 -36.47
CA VAL A 122 -10.61 15.03 -37.05
C VAL A 122 -11.18 13.72 -37.60
N ARG A 123 -10.69 13.30 -38.77
CA ARG A 123 -11.01 11.99 -39.35
C ARG A 123 -10.07 10.92 -38.80
N TRP A 124 -10.61 10.02 -37.98
CA TRP A 124 -9.88 8.92 -37.37
C TRP A 124 -9.87 7.67 -38.26
N HIS A 125 -8.89 6.78 -38.09
CA HIS A 125 -8.97 5.43 -38.67
C HIS A 125 -9.94 4.56 -37.86
N VAL A 126 -9.91 4.68 -36.53
CA VAL A 126 -10.81 3.97 -35.60
C VAL A 126 -11.23 4.90 -34.47
N ILE A 127 -12.50 4.83 -34.07
CA ILE A 127 -13.01 5.41 -32.81
C ILE A 127 -13.31 4.24 -31.87
N VAL A 128 -12.88 4.34 -30.61
CA VAL A 128 -13.08 3.32 -29.58
C VAL A 128 -14.01 3.88 -28.51
N LEU A 129 -15.10 3.16 -28.23
CA LEU A 129 -16.02 3.43 -27.12
C LEU A 129 -15.88 2.29 -26.10
N ALA A 130 -15.37 2.60 -24.91
CA ALA A 130 -14.92 1.57 -23.98
C ALA A 130 -15.30 1.82 -22.52
N ASN A 131 -15.94 0.83 -21.90
CA ASN A 131 -16.24 0.77 -20.46
C ASN A 131 -17.12 1.90 -19.89
N PHE A 132 -18.18 2.28 -20.60
CA PHE A 132 -19.16 3.26 -20.09
C PHE A 132 -20.56 3.04 -20.68
N ASN A 133 -21.56 3.72 -20.13
CA ASN A 133 -22.91 3.75 -20.65
C ASN A 133 -23.07 4.86 -21.71
N THR A 134 -23.32 4.52 -22.96
CA THR A 134 -23.35 5.52 -24.04
C THR A 134 -24.50 6.54 -23.95
N ARG A 135 -25.50 6.31 -23.08
CA ARG A 135 -26.58 7.28 -22.80
C ARG A 135 -26.07 8.61 -22.23
N ILE A 136 -24.86 8.64 -21.69
CA ILE A 136 -24.25 9.88 -21.17
C ILE A 136 -23.79 10.83 -22.29
N LEU A 137 -23.63 10.32 -23.52
CA LEU A 137 -23.28 11.14 -24.69
C LEU A 137 -24.53 11.79 -25.26
N PRO A 138 -24.50 13.10 -25.60
CA PRO A 138 -25.59 13.72 -26.33
C PRO A 138 -25.80 13.09 -27.71
N ASP A 139 -27.04 13.18 -28.19
CA ASP A 139 -27.41 12.65 -29.51
C ASP A 139 -26.59 13.22 -30.65
N SER A 140 -26.22 14.51 -30.57
CA SER A 140 -25.35 15.15 -31.55
C SER A 140 -23.99 14.47 -31.67
N VAL A 141 -23.40 14.06 -30.55
CA VAL A 141 -22.09 13.41 -30.50
C VAL A 141 -22.19 11.99 -31.08
N LEU A 142 -23.20 11.22 -30.65
CA LEU A 142 -23.40 9.85 -31.12
C LEU A 142 -23.68 9.80 -32.63
N SER A 143 -24.52 10.71 -33.15
CA SER A 143 -24.79 10.83 -34.58
C SER A 143 -23.51 11.15 -35.37
N ARG A 144 -22.68 12.08 -34.90
CA ARG A 144 -21.40 12.40 -35.56
C ARG A 144 -20.44 11.20 -35.61
N ILE A 145 -20.38 10.40 -34.55
CA ILE A 145 -19.58 9.16 -34.54
C ILE A 145 -20.11 8.21 -35.62
N LEU A 146 -21.42 7.95 -35.64
CA LEU A 146 -22.03 7.06 -36.64
C LEU A 146 -21.85 7.57 -38.07
N ASP A 147 -21.94 8.88 -38.31
CA ASP A 147 -21.70 9.50 -39.62
C ASP A 147 -20.24 9.29 -40.10
N GLN A 148 -19.26 9.43 -39.20
CA GLN A 148 -17.87 9.11 -39.54
C GLN A 148 -17.69 7.63 -39.86
N VAL A 149 -18.35 6.74 -39.11
CA VAL A 149 -18.30 5.29 -39.33
C VAL A 149 -18.92 4.94 -40.68
N ALA A 150 -20.09 5.48 -41.00
CA ALA A 150 -20.71 5.36 -42.31
C ALA A 150 -19.77 5.85 -43.44
N GLY A 151 -19.02 6.93 -43.18
CA GLY A 151 -17.97 7.49 -44.03
C GLY A 151 -16.69 6.64 -44.18
N GLY A 152 -16.56 5.54 -43.44
CA GLY A 152 -15.47 4.57 -43.54
C GLY A 152 -14.51 4.51 -42.35
N THR A 153 -14.75 5.28 -41.28
CA THR A 153 -14.02 5.15 -40.01
C THR A 153 -14.42 3.83 -39.33
N GLY A 154 -13.48 3.12 -38.69
CA GLY A 154 -13.79 1.95 -37.89
C GLY A 154 -14.40 2.33 -36.53
N LEU A 155 -15.27 1.49 -35.98
CA LEU A 155 -15.77 1.61 -34.61
C LEU A 155 -15.39 0.35 -33.84
N LEU A 156 -14.81 0.50 -32.65
CA LEU A 156 -14.57 -0.58 -31.70
C LEU A 156 -15.35 -0.29 -30.42
N THR A 157 -16.21 -1.21 -30.00
CA THR A 157 -16.94 -1.13 -28.73
C THR A 157 -16.47 -2.22 -27.78
N VAL A 158 -16.25 -1.85 -26.52
CA VAL A 158 -15.74 -2.77 -25.48
C VAL A 158 -16.42 -2.45 -24.14
N HIS A 159 -16.89 -3.46 -23.41
CA HIS A 159 -17.47 -3.31 -22.07
C HIS A 159 -18.54 -2.21 -21.95
N LEU A 160 -19.41 -2.03 -22.94
CA LEU A 160 -20.45 -1.00 -22.85
C LEU A 160 -21.49 -1.38 -21.78
N HIS A 161 -21.86 -0.43 -20.92
CA HIS A 161 -22.86 -0.64 -19.84
C HIS A 161 -24.30 -0.41 -20.32
N ASP A 162 -24.48 -0.45 -21.64
CA ASP A 162 -25.73 -0.14 -22.31
C ASP A 162 -26.75 -1.25 -22.11
N ALA A 163 -27.97 -0.86 -21.74
CA ALA A 163 -29.10 -1.77 -21.82
C ALA A 163 -29.32 -2.21 -23.29
N THR A 164 -29.88 -3.40 -23.48
CA THR A 164 -30.14 -3.98 -24.81
C THR A 164 -31.08 -3.13 -25.67
N ASP A 165 -31.89 -2.27 -25.05
CA ASP A 165 -32.82 -1.32 -25.68
C ASP A 165 -32.23 0.09 -25.87
N SER A 166 -30.95 0.30 -25.55
CA SER A 166 -30.28 1.58 -25.79
C SER A 166 -30.18 1.91 -27.28
N ARG A 167 -29.98 3.21 -27.59
CA ARG A 167 -29.93 3.72 -28.97
C ARG A 167 -28.81 3.07 -29.77
N LEU A 168 -27.59 3.08 -29.22
CA LEU A 168 -26.44 2.47 -29.88
C LEU A 168 -26.65 0.96 -30.04
N MET A 169 -27.06 0.24 -28.99
CA MET A 169 -27.26 -1.22 -29.08
C MET A 169 -28.35 -1.60 -30.07
N THR A 170 -29.43 -0.82 -30.18
CA THR A 170 -30.49 -1.02 -31.18
C THR A 170 -29.93 -0.91 -32.60
N VAL A 171 -29.05 0.07 -32.84
CA VAL A 171 -28.36 0.22 -34.14
C VAL A 171 -27.43 -0.98 -34.37
N LEU A 172 -26.58 -1.32 -33.40
CA LEU A 172 -25.62 -2.43 -33.52
C LEU A 172 -26.31 -3.78 -33.78
N GLN A 173 -27.45 -4.06 -33.14
CA GLN A 173 -28.20 -5.30 -33.31
C GLN A 173 -28.77 -5.50 -34.72
N VAL A 174 -29.05 -4.41 -35.45
CA VAL A 174 -29.60 -4.49 -36.82
C VAL A 174 -28.51 -4.42 -37.90
N LEU A 175 -27.26 -4.16 -37.55
CA LEU A 175 -26.17 -4.11 -38.53
C LEU A 175 -25.91 -5.50 -39.11
N PRO A 176 -25.76 -5.63 -40.45
CA PRO A 176 -25.38 -6.89 -41.06
C PRO A 176 -23.97 -7.29 -40.66
N GLN A 177 -23.76 -8.59 -40.43
CA GLN A 177 -22.43 -9.16 -40.28
C GLN A 177 -21.65 -9.02 -41.61
N GLU A 178 -20.35 -8.75 -41.55
CA GLU A 178 -19.51 -8.73 -42.76
C GLU A 178 -19.22 -10.16 -43.22
N GLU A 179 -19.79 -10.56 -44.35
CA GLU A 179 -19.47 -11.86 -44.95
C GLU A 179 -17.98 -11.95 -45.31
N GLY A 180 -17.31 -13.00 -44.82
CA GLY A 180 -15.88 -13.23 -45.07
C GLY A 180 -14.94 -12.34 -44.27
N ALA A 181 -15.43 -11.64 -43.23
CA ALA A 181 -14.56 -10.90 -42.32
C ALA A 181 -13.50 -11.81 -41.67
N PRO A 182 -12.29 -11.30 -41.45
CA PRO A 182 -11.27 -12.02 -40.70
C PRO A 182 -11.72 -12.24 -39.25
N SER A 183 -11.50 -13.46 -38.71
CA SER A 183 -11.73 -13.71 -37.27
C SER A 183 -10.81 -12.82 -36.43
N ILE A 184 -11.38 -12.23 -35.36
CA ILE A 184 -10.67 -11.38 -34.40
C ILE A 184 -9.75 -12.22 -33.51
N ALA A 185 -10.14 -13.46 -33.22
CA ALA A 185 -9.35 -14.41 -32.43
C ALA A 185 -8.26 -15.12 -33.23
N ALA A 186 -8.23 -14.95 -34.56
CA ALA A 186 -7.25 -15.61 -35.42
C ALA A 186 -5.81 -15.27 -35.01
N GLY A 187 -5.07 -16.29 -34.58
CA GLY A 187 -3.68 -16.18 -34.15
C GLY A 187 -3.46 -15.55 -32.77
N ILE A 188 -4.51 -15.42 -31.96
CA ILE A 188 -4.40 -14.93 -30.58
C ILE A 188 -4.22 -16.11 -29.61
N GLY A 189 -3.30 -15.94 -28.66
CA GLY A 189 -3.03 -16.93 -27.62
C GLY A 189 -4.10 -16.93 -26.53
N GLU A 190 -3.98 -17.83 -25.55
CA GLU A 190 -4.88 -17.90 -24.39
C GLU A 190 -4.80 -16.60 -23.54
N CYS A 191 -5.95 -16.08 -23.08
CA CYS A 191 -6.04 -14.80 -22.33
C CYS A 191 -6.64 -14.94 -20.92
N ALA A 192 -6.84 -16.16 -20.41
CA ALA A 192 -7.39 -16.46 -19.07
C ALA A 192 -8.75 -15.81 -18.72
N PHE A 193 -9.60 -15.55 -19.71
CA PHE A 193 -10.90 -14.90 -19.50
C PHE A 193 -11.84 -15.67 -18.56
N PRO A 194 -12.76 -14.97 -17.86
CA PRO A 194 -13.77 -15.57 -16.98
C PRO A 194 -14.57 -16.70 -17.65
N GLY A 195 -14.85 -17.76 -16.89
CA GLY A 195 -15.72 -18.86 -17.34
C GLY A 195 -15.16 -19.72 -18.47
N ASN A 196 -13.84 -19.69 -18.72
CA ASN A 196 -13.17 -20.41 -19.82
C ASN A 196 -13.79 -20.10 -21.20
N ALA A 197 -14.19 -18.84 -21.41
CA ALA A 197 -14.80 -18.45 -22.67
C ALA A 197 -13.88 -18.73 -23.86
N VAL A 198 -14.48 -19.22 -24.94
CA VAL A 198 -13.76 -19.50 -26.18
C VAL A 198 -13.48 -18.17 -26.86
N LEU A 199 -12.21 -17.88 -27.17
CA LEU A 199 -11.78 -16.63 -27.82
C LEU A 199 -12.62 -16.26 -29.06
N ASP A 200 -13.02 -17.25 -29.87
CA ASP A 200 -13.82 -17.04 -31.07
C ASP A 200 -15.23 -16.47 -30.80
N THR A 201 -15.74 -16.54 -29.57
CA THR A 201 -17.05 -15.99 -29.20
C THR A 201 -16.98 -14.58 -28.63
N VAL A 202 -15.77 -14.05 -28.40
CA VAL A 202 -15.56 -12.76 -27.71
C VAL A 202 -15.71 -11.56 -28.66
N GLY A 203 -15.75 -11.76 -29.98
CA GLY A 203 -15.80 -10.65 -30.91
C GLY A 203 -16.73 -10.86 -32.10
N SER A 204 -17.38 -9.78 -32.56
CA SER A 204 -18.18 -9.77 -33.79
C SER A 204 -17.76 -8.65 -34.75
N VAL A 205 -17.99 -8.85 -36.05
CA VAL A 205 -17.61 -7.91 -37.11
C VAL A 205 -18.83 -7.57 -37.96
N GLN A 206 -19.31 -6.33 -37.83
CA GLN A 206 -20.47 -5.81 -38.52
C GLN A 206 -20.10 -4.67 -39.47
N LEU A 207 -21.00 -4.35 -40.41
CA LEU A 207 -20.84 -3.23 -41.34
C LEU A 207 -21.88 -2.15 -41.10
N HIS A 208 -21.39 -0.92 -40.99
CA HIS A 208 -22.21 0.28 -41.10
C HIS A 208 -21.74 1.10 -42.30
N GLU A 209 -22.46 0.95 -43.42
CA GLU A 209 -22.06 1.43 -44.75
C GLU A 209 -20.61 1.05 -45.12
N LYS A 210 -19.65 1.98 -45.09
CA LYS A 210 -18.26 1.73 -45.45
C LYS A 210 -17.39 1.31 -44.25
N GLY A 211 -17.81 1.68 -43.03
CA GLY A 211 -17.08 1.42 -41.79
C GLY A 211 -17.34 0.02 -41.25
N ARG A 212 -16.33 -0.52 -40.57
CA ARG A 212 -16.44 -1.75 -39.80
C ARG A 212 -16.73 -1.42 -38.35
N VAL A 213 -17.69 -2.12 -37.78
CA VAL A 213 -18.01 -2.06 -36.35
C VAL A 213 -17.60 -3.37 -35.72
N ILE A 214 -16.70 -3.29 -34.75
CA ILE A 214 -16.18 -4.42 -34.00
C ILE A 214 -16.71 -4.30 -32.58
N THR A 215 -17.36 -5.34 -32.08
CA THR A 215 -17.80 -5.43 -30.69
C THR A 215 -17.00 -6.52 -30.01
N LEU A 216 -16.34 -6.19 -28.89
CA LEU A 216 -15.70 -7.16 -27.99
C LEU A 216 -16.61 -7.40 -26.78
N ASP A 217 -17.27 -8.56 -26.78
CA ASP A 217 -18.20 -9.03 -25.77
C ASP A 217 -17.50 -10.03 -24.84
N TYR A 218 -16.73 -9.49 -23.88
CA TYR A 218 -16.07 -10.30 -22.87
C TYR A 218 -17.07 -10.94 -21.89
N PRO A 219 -16.81 -12.16 -21.39
CA PRO A 219 -17.59 -12.76 -20.30
C PRO A 219 -17.30 -12.06 -18.97
N GLY A 220 -18.27 -12.05 -18.06
CA GLY A 220 -18.13 -11.48 -16.71
C GLY A 220 -18.49 -10.00 -16.63
N ASP A 221 -18.32 -9.42 -15.44
CA ASP A 221 -18.59 -8.00 -15.21
C ASP A 221 -17.51 -7.13 -15.89
N PRO A 222 -17.85 -5.88 -16.27
CA PRO A 222 -16.86 -4.93 -16.76
C PRO A 222 -15.73 -4.70 -15.74
N PRO A 223 -14.47 -4.55 -16.19
CA PRO A 223 -13.36 -4.21 -15.32
C PRO A 223 -13.53 -2.81 -14.72
N GLU A 224 -12.94 -2.59 -13.55
CA GLU A 224 -12.98 -1.29 -12.86
C GLU A 224 -11.84 -0.37 -13.31
N ASN A 225 -10.64 -0.89 -13.58
CA ASN A 225 -9.43 -0.10 -13.91
C ASN A 225 -8.90 -0.35 -15.33
N HIS A 226 -9.58 -1.19 -16.12
CA HIS A 226 -9.31 -1.39 -17.55
C HIS A 226 -10.46 -0.88 -18.41
N CYS A 227 -10.18 -0.56 -19.68
CA CYS A 227 -11.24 -0.26 -20.66
C CYS A 227 -11.23 -1.18 -21.88
N LEU A 228 -10.11 -1.85 -22.19
CA LEU A 228 -9.92 -2.62 -23.42
C LEU A 228 -9.79 -4.13 -23.19
N ILE A 229 -9.26 -4.54 -22.04
CA ILE A 229 -9.00 -5.95 -21.70
C ILE A 229 -9.83 -6.41 -20.51
N GLN A 230 -10.06 -7.71 -20.41
CA GLN A 230 -10.84 -8.32 -19.32
C GLN A 230 -9.93 -8.92 -18.23
N VAL A 231 -10.41 -8.84 -16.98
CA VAL A 231 -9.77 -9.39 -15.77
C VAL A 231 -9.79 -10.93 -15.82
N PRO A 232 -8.73 -11.64 -15.38
CA PRO A 232 -8.72 -13.10 -15.36
C PRO A 232 -9.77 -13.70 -14.42
N SER A 233 -10.08 -14.99 -14.62
CA SER A 233 -11.04 -15.72 -13.78
C SER A 233 -10.58 -15.91 -12.32
N ASP A 234 -9.29 -16.16 -12.11
CA ASP A 234 -8.63 -16.18 -10.80
C ASP A 234 -7.64 -15.01 -10.71
N PRO A 235 -7.70 -14.16 -9.68
CA PRO A 235 -6.74 -13.08 -9.47
C PRO A 235 -5.27 -13.54 -9.30
N VAL A 236 -5.02 -14.81 -8.99
CA VAL A 236 -3.66 -15.38 -8.98
C VAL A 236 -3.10 -15.52 -10.41
N ASP A 237 -3.98 -15.64 -11.41
CA ASP A 237 -3.65 -15.78 -12.84
C ASP A 237 -3.36 -14.43 -13.53
N LEU A 238 -3.05 -13.37 -12.78
CA LEU A 238 -2.52 -12.10 -13.30
C LEU A 238 -1.08 -12.28 -13.84
N ASP A 239 -0.94 -13.16 -14.82
CA ASP A 239 0.28 -13.40 -15.56
C ASP A 239 0.34 -12.50 -16.79
N THR A 240 1.44 -11.77 -16.89
CA THR A 240 1.77 -10.91 -18.04
C THR A 240 1.68 -11.60 -19.40
N ALA A 241 1.87 -12.93 -19.48
CA ALA A 241 1.75 -13.65 -20.73
C ALA A 241 0.32 -13.64 -21.27
N TYR A 242 -0.67 -13.73 -20.36
CA TYR A 242 -2.09 -13.59 -20.70
C TYR A 242 -2.45 -12.12 -20.96
N GLU A 243 -1.90 -11.19 -20.19
CA GLU A 243 -2.05 -9.74 -20.42
C GLU A 243 -1.58 -9.36 -21.84
N ASP A 244 -0.39 -9.82 -22.25
CA ASP A 244 0.15 -9.59 -23.59
C ASP A 244 -0.77 -10.17 -24.67
N ASN A 245 -1.35 -11.35 -24.46
CA ASN A 245 -2.28 -11.97 -25.40
C ASN A 245 -3.61 -11.20 -25.48
N ALA A 246 -4.11 -10.67 -24.35
CA ALA A 246 -5.31 -9.84 -24.30
C ALA A 246 -5.11 -8.53 -25.09
N TYR A 247 -3.96 -7.86 -24.94
CA TYR A 247 -3.65 -6.70 -25.78
C TYR A 247 -3.46 -7.08 -27.26
N ALA A 248 -2.91 -8.27 -27.57
CA ALA A 248 -2.82 -8.74 -28.96
C ALA A 248 -4.21 -8.86 -29.62
N LEU A 249 -5.24 -9.29 -28.87
CA LEU A 249 -6.63 -9.35 -29.31
C LEU A 249 -7.17 -7.95 -29.65
N VAL A 250 -6.93 -6.98 -28.78
CA VAL A 250 -7.36 -5.58 -28.98
C VAL A 250 -6.66 -4.98 -30.21
N ILE A 251 -5.35 -5.19 -30.36
CA ILE A 251 -4.58 -4.71 -31.52
C ILE A 251 -5.13 -5.34 -32.81
N ARG A 252 -5.49 -6.63 -32.77
CA ARG A 252 -6.14 -7.31 -33.91
C ARG A 252 -7.47 -6.66 -34.26
N ALA A 253 -8.32 -6.42 -33.27
CA ALA A 253 -9.61 -5.75 -33.44
C ALA A 253 -9.45 -4.35 -34.08
N LEU A 254 -8.49 -3.55 -33.60
CA LEU A 254 -8.16 -2.24 -34.18
C LEU A 254 -7.73 -2.34 -35.65
N CYS A 255 -6.88 -3.31 -35.99
CA CYS A 255 -6.45 -3.52 -37.37
C CYS A 255 -7.61 -3.96 -38.28
N ILE A 256 -8.52 -4.81 -37.79
CA ILE A 256 -9.74 -5.22 -38.53
C ILE A 256 -10.62 -4.01 -38.78
N ALA A 257 -10.91 -3.22 -37.74
CA ALA A 257 -11.74 -2.02 -37.80
C ALA A 257 -11.18 -0.99 -38.79
N ALA A 258 -9.86 -0.76 -38.77
CA ALA A 258 -9.16 0.16 -39.66
C ALA A 258 -9.00 -0.35 -41.11
N ARG A 259 -9.41 -1.60 -41.41
CA ARG A 259 -9.09 -2.32 -42.66
C ARG A 259 -7.58 -2.35 -42.96
N ARG A 260 -6.74 -2.45 -41.91
CA ARG A 260 -5.27 -2.51 -41.97
C ARG A 260 -4.77 -3.93 -41.69
N ILE A 261 -5.29 -4.89 -42.44
CA ILE A 261 -4.87 -6.30 -42.38
C ILE A 261 -4.39 -6.74 -43.75
N ASN A 262 -3.27 -7.44 -43.78
CA ASN A 262 -2.74 -8.01 -45.01
C ASN A 262 -3.57 -9.22 -45.49
N GLY A 263 -3.64 -9.41 -46.81
CA GLY A 263 -4.33 -10.57 -47.39
C GLY A 263 -3.66 -11.88 -47.00
N VAL A 264 -2.33 -11.92 -47.03
CA VAL A 264 -1.50 -13.04 -46.57
C VAL A 264 -1.28 -12.96 -45.07
N ARG A 265 -1.65 -14.02 -44.38
CA ARG A 265 -1.67 -14.19 -42.91
C ARG A 265 -1.23 -15.59 -42.53
N ILE A 266 -0.79 -15.73 -41.28
CA ILE A 266 -0.49 -17.02 -40.67
C ILE A 266 -1.81 -17.72 -40.34
N LEU A 267 -2.07 -18.82 -41.02
CA LEU A 267 -3.24 -19.65 -40.79
C LEU A 267 -3.07 -20.53 -39.55
N ASN A 268 -1.87 -21.13 -39.41
CA ASN A 268 -1.58 -22.07 -38.33
C ASN A 268 -0.06 -22.24 -38.17
N VAL A 269 0.38 -22.58 -36.97
CA VAL A 269 1.74 -23.02 -36.67
C VAL A 269 1.68 -24.47 -36.20
N GLN A 270 2.24 -25.38 -36.99
CA GLN A 270 2.18 -26.82 -36.74
C GLN A 270 3.54 -27.35 -36.29
N ASP A 271 3.55 -28.15 -35.25
CA ASP A 271 4.70 -29.02 -34.97
C ASP A 271 4.77 -30.11 -36.05
N VAL A 272 5.83 -30.08 -36.86
CA VAL A 272 6.06 -31.07 -37.93
C VAL A 272 7.25 -31.97 -37.61
N ALA A 273 7.67 -32.00 -36.35
CA ALA A 273 8.60 -33.03 -35.89
C ALA A 273 8.04 -34.42 -36.23
N PRO A 274 8.89 -35.38 -36.62
CA PRO A 274 8.42 -36.74 -36.87
C PRO A 274 7.70 -37.26 -35.62
N SER A 275 6.47 -37.73 -35.80
CA SER A 275 5.73 -38.40 -34.72
C SER A 275 6.35 -39.76 -34.44
N GLY A 276 6.34 -40.19 -33.17
CA GLY A 276 6.65 -41.57 -32.84
C GLY A 276 5.68 -42.55 -33.53
N PRO A 277 5.99 -43.86 -33.56
CA PRO A 277 5.13 -44.85 -34.22
C PRO A 277 3.69 -44.78 -33.67
N ASN A 278 2.70 -44.86 -34.58
CA ASN A 278 1.28 -44.84 -34.21
C ASN A 278 0.91 -46.06 -33.37
N ASP A 279 -0.14 -45.97 -32.53
CA ASP A 279 -0.62 -47.09 -31.69
C ASP A 279 -0.89 -48.38 -32.50
N LEU A 280 -1.27 -48.24 -33.77
CA LEU A 280 -1.54 -49.35 -34.69
C LEU A 280 -0.27 -49.95 -35.32
N GLU A 281 0.86 -49.24 -35.27
CA GLU A 281 2.18 -49.65 -35.79
C GLU A 281 3.06 -50.27 -34.70
N ILE A 282 2.62 -50.19 -33.45
CA ILE A 282 3.28 -50.74 -32.27
C ILE A 282 2.82 -52.21 -32.08
N PRO A 283 3.73 -53.19 -32.09
CA PRO A 283 3.37 -54.58 -31.81
C PRO A 283 2.70 -54.72 -30.42
N PRO A 284 1.60 -55.48 -30.28
CA PRO A 284 0.85 -55.60 -29.02
C PRO A 284 1.65 -56.26 -27.89
N ASP A 285 2.77 -56.91 -28.20
CA ASP A 285 3.64 -57.62 -27.24
C ASP A 285 4.73 -56.70 -26.63
N PHE A 286 4.81 -55.43 -27.03
CA PHE A 286 5.79 -54.49 -26.45
C PHE A 286 5.29 -53.92 -25.13
N TYR A 287 6.16 -53.93 -24.11
CA TYR A 287 5.90 -53.29 -22.83
C TYR A 287 5.63 -51.78 -23.04
N PRO A 288 4.65 -51.18 -22.34
CA PRO A 288 4.32 -49.76 -22.48
C PRO A 288 5.53 -48.82 -22.35
N GLU A 289 6.51 -49.17 -21.51
CA GLU A 289 7.74 -48.39 -21.33
C GLU A 289 8.62 -48.36 -22.59
N PHE A 290 8.66 -49.45 -23.36
CA PHE A 290 9.41 -49.53 -24.61
C PHE A 290 8.75 -48.72 -25.72
N VAL A 291 7.42 -48.78 -25.78
CA VAL A 291 6.59 -47.96 -26.68
C VAL A 291 6.81 -46.47 -26.43
N GLN A 292 6.78 -46.06 -25.16
CA GLN A 292 7.03 -44.67 -24.78
C GLN A 292 8.49 -44.26 -25.06
N SER A 293 9.47 -45.14 -24.82
CA SER A 293 10.87 -44.86 -25.15
C SER A 293 11.12 -44.70 -26.66
N MET A 294 10.38 -45.42 -27.52
CA MET A 294 10.44 -45.19 -28.97
C MET A 294 9.91 -43.81 -29.33
N ARG A 295 8.80 -43.38 -28.70
CA ARG A 295 8.26 -42.02 -28.87
C ARG A 295 9.26 -40.95 -28.41
N ASP A 296 9.85 -41.12 -27.22
CA ASP A 296 10.82 -40.16 -26.66
C ASP A 296 12.11 -40.06 -27.49
N SER A 297 12.53 -41.14 -28.15
CA SER A 297 13.76 -41.18 -28.97
C SER A 297 13.61 -40.41 -30.28
N VAL A 298 12.40 -40.42 -30.87
CA VAL A 298 12.08 -39.62 -32.06
C VAL A 298 12.05 -38.12 -31.72
N VAL A 299 11.74 -37.80 -30.46
CA VAL A 299 11.55 -36.45 -29.95
C VAL A 299 12.85 -35.79 -29.44
N ALA A 300 13.92 -36.55 -29.22
CA ALA A 300 15.23 -36.05 -28.79
C ALA A 300 16.02 -35.33 -29.93
N GLN A 301 15.36 -34.42 -30.64
CA GLN A 301 16.00 -33.57 -31.66
C GLN A 301 16.51 -32.27 -31.03
N PRO A 302 17.74 -31.82 -31.35
CA PRO A 302 18.31 -30.60 -30.78
C PRO A 302 17.54 -29.32 -31.18
N SER A 303 16.80 -29.37 -32.29
CA SER A 303 15.86 -28.35 -32.75
C SER A 303 14.59 -29.02 -33.28
N ARG A 304 13.45 -28.40 -33.03
CA ARG A 304 12.13 -28.88 -33.41
C ARG A 304 11.61 -28.05 -34.59
N PRO A 305 11.24 -28.67 -35.72
CA PRO A 305 10.74 -27.95 -36.88
C PRO A 305 9.26 -27.58 -36.70
N PHE A 306 8.95 -26.30 -36.81
CA PHE A 306 7.59 -25.78 -36.84
C PHE A 306 7.27 -25.26 -38.23
N ARG A 307 6.14 -25.71 -38.79
CA ARG A 307 5.64 -25.27 -40.09
C ARG A 307 4.60 -24.18 -39.88
N ILE A 308 4.93 -22.98 -40.35
CA ILE A 308 4.03 -21.83 -40.39
C ILE A 308 3.30 -21.89 -41.73
N LEU A 309 2.00 -22.15 -41.69
CA LEU A 309 1.13 -22.21 -42.86
C LEU A 309 0.51 -20.85 -43.12
N LEU A 310 0.47 -20.43 -44.38
CA LEU A 310 -0.19 -19.20 -44.79
C LEU A 310 -1.63 -19.49 -45.27
N ASN A 311 -2.55 -18.55 -45.07
CA ASN A 311 -3.92 -18.67 -45.59
C ASN A 311 -3.97 -18.58 -47.13
N GLU A 312 -3.04 -17.82 -47.72
CA GLU A 312 -2.85 -17.64 -49.15
C GLU A 312 -1.35 -17.71 -49.50
N PRO A 313 -0.97 -18.05 -50.74
CA PRO A 313 0.42 -17.98 -51.16
C PRO A 313 1.00 -16.58 -50.95
N ALA A 314 2.24 -16.49 -50.46
CA ALA A 314 2.94 -15.23 -50.23
C ALA A 314 2.90 -14.36 -51.49
N ASP A 315 2.34 -13.17 -51.37
CA ASP A 315 2.19 -12.20 -52.45
C ASP A 315 3.47 -11.38 -52.67
N GLN A 316 4.32 -11.31 -51.65
CA GLN A 316 5.60 -10.63 -51.63
C GLN A 316 6.63 -11.37 -50.76
N ARG A 317 7.83 -10.78 -50.62
CA ARG A 317 8.87 -11.32 -49.74
C ARG A 317 8.58 -10.96 -48.28
N TYR A 318 8.57 -11.96 -47.40
CA TYR A 318 8.41 -11.78 -45.95
C TYR A 318 9.62 -12.33 -45.18
N THR A 319 9.93 -11.72 -44.05
CA THR A 319 10.83 -12.30 -43.04
C THR A 319 10.00 -12.87 -41.91
N VAL A 320 10.42 -14.03 -41.39
CA VAL A 320 9.74 -14.69 -40.27
C VAL A 320 10.57 -14.52 -39.01
N GLN A 321 9.91 -14.09 -37.95
CA GLN A 321 10.46 -14.05 -36.59
C GLN A 321 9.58 -14.93 -35.71
N VAL A 322 10.18 -15.63 -34.76
CA VAL A 322 9.45 -16.43 -33.76
C VAL A 322 10.01 -16.18 -32.37
N GLN A 323 9.16 -16.29 -31.36
CA GLN A 323 9.53 -16.09 -29.97
C GLN A 323 8.89 -17.18 -29.12
N LEU A 324 9.65 -17.68 -28.14
CA LEU A 324 9.18 -18.64 -27.17
C LEU A 324 8.98 -17.95 -25.82
N ARG A 325 7.77 -18.05 -25.27
CA ARG A 325 7.41 -17.56 -23.93
C ARG A 325 6.87 -18.70 -23.07
N ARG A 326 6.93 -18.54 -21.75
CA ARG A 326 6.35 -19.45 -20.76
C ARG A 326 5.61 -18.65 -19.70
N LYS A 327 4.52 -19.22 -19.17
CA LYS A 327 3.82 -18.67 -18.00
C LYS A 327 4.80 -18.56 -16.81
N ASP A 328 4.73 -17.47 -16.07
CA ASP A 328 5.53 -17.16 -14.88
C ASP A 328 7.06 -17.20 -15.11
N SER A 329 7.49 -16.85 -16.33
CA SER A 329 8.90 -16.75 -16.73
C SER A 329 9.22 -15.34 -17.23
N ASP A 330 10.31 -14.77 -16.73
CA ASP A 330 10.82 -13.48 -17.21
C ASP A 330 11.71 -13.61 -18.46
N THR A 331 12.10 -14.83 -18.81
CA THR A 331 12.92 -15.13 -19.98
C THR A 331 12.05 -15.27 -21.22
N GLN A 332 12.40 -14.51 -22.27
CA GLN A 332 11.85 -14.64 -23.61
C GLN A 332 12.99 -14.97 -24.57
N ILE A 333 12.75 -15.89 -25.49
CA ILE A 333 13.75 -16.27 -26.49
C ILE A 333 13.24 -15.99 -27.90
N SER A 334 13.96 -15.14 -28.62
CA SER A 334 13.59 -14.72 -29.98
C SER A 334 14.54 -15.26 -31.04
N TYR A 335 13.97 -15.81 -32.11
CA TYR A 335 14.67 -16.34 -33.26
C TYR A 335 14.24 -15.60 -34.52
N ARG A 336 15.22 -15.15 -35.30
CA ARG A 336 14.97 -14.58 -36.63
C ARG A 336 15.52 -15.54 -37.68
N ASP A 337 14.66 -16.02 -38.56
CA ASP A 337 15.13 -16.82 -39.68
C ASP A 337 15.79 -15.92 -40.73
N LYS A 338 16.96 -16.32 -41.20
CA LYS A 338 17.68 -15.63 -42.29
C LYS A 338 17.05 -15.92 -43.65
N THR A 339 16.31 -17.02 -43.77
CA THR A 339 15.65 -17.43 -45.00
C THR A 339 14.27 -16.78 -45.07
N PRO A 340 14.05 -15.82 -45.98
CA PRO A 340 12.75 -15.19 -46.15
C PRO A 340 11.79 -16.10 -46.93
N LEU A 341 10.50 -15.96 -46.66
CA LEU A 341 9.43 -16.43 -47.56
C LEU A 341 9.51 -15.67 -48.88
N GLN A 342 9.54 -16.41 -49.99
CA GLN A 342 9.49 -15.85 -51.35
C GLN A 342 8.05 -15.77 -51.83
N ARG A 343 7.83 -14.92 -52.84
CA ARG A 343 6.53 -14.83 -53.50
C ARG A 343 6.13 -16.19 -54.08
N GLY A 344 4.93 -16.65 -53.78
CA GLY A 344 4.35 -17.94 -54.17
C GLY A 344 4.48 -19.04 -53.12
N ASP A 345 5.28 -18.85 -52.08
CA ASP A 345 5.42 -19.83 -51.00
C ASP A 345 4.12 -19.91 -50.17
N VAL A 346 3.70 -21.13 -49.81
CA VAL A 346 2.46 -21.37 -49.04
C VAL A 346 2.74 -21.70 -47.57
N ALA A 347 4.00 -21.95 -47.22
CA ALA A 347 4.43 -22.30 -45.88
C ALA A 347 5.90 -21.99 -45.67
N HIS A 348 6.29 -21.75 -44.43
CA HIS A 348 7.67 -21.62 -43.99
C HIS A 348 7.97 -22.64 -42.90
N VAL A 349 9.15 -23.27 -42.91
CA VAL A 349 9.57 -24.15 -41.82
C VAL A 349 10.69 -23.47 -41.04
N VAL A 350 10.46 -23.26 -39.75
CA VAL A 350 11.45 -22.70 -38.83
C VAL A 350 11.85 -23.78 -37.82
N GLU A 351 13.15 -23.91 -37.57
CA GLU A 351 13.67 -24.84 -36.57
C GLU A 351 13.98 -24.08 -35.29
N ILE A 352 13.33 -24.50 -34.20
CA ILE A 352 13.44 -23.85 -32.90
C ILE A 352 14.07 -24.84 -31.91
N PRO A 353 15.18 -24.48 -31.25
CA PRO A 353 15.70 -25.26 -30.14
C PRO A 353 14.78 -25.11 -28.93
N ALA A 354 13.81 -26.01 -28.82
CA ALA A 354 12.93 -26.18 -27.65
C ALA A 354 13.14 -27.59 -27.07
N GLY A 355 12.82 -27.79 -25.79
CA GLY A 355 12.80 -29.10 -25.14
C GLY A 355 11.44 -29.39 -24.53
N PRO A 356 11.26 -30.51 -23.82
CA PRO A 356 9.93 -30.96 -23.38
C PRO A 356 9.25 -29.94 -22.46
N GLY A 357 7.93 -29.86 -22.54
CA GLY A 357 7.08 -28.99 -21.72
C GLY A 357 6.14 -28.08 -22.52
N GLU A 358 5.49 -27.17 -21.80
CA GLU A 358 4.50 -26.23 -22.35
C GLU A 358 5.11 -24.86 -22.65
N TYR A 359 4.75 -24.31 -23.80
CA TYR A 359 5.23 -23.03 -24.31
C TYR A 359 4.12 -22.26 -25.05
N LEU A 360 4.24 -20.95 -25.05
CA LEU A 360 3.59 -20.06 -26.00
C LEU A 360 4.60 -19.75 -27.11
N LEU A 361 4.29 -20.16 -28.33
CA LEU A 361 5.11 -19.90 -29.51
C LEU A 361 4.47 -18.77 -30.32
N ASP A 362 5.06 -17.59 -30.22
CA ASP A 362 4.66 -16.43 -31.01
C ASP A 362 5.40 -16.45 -32.36
N ALA A 363 4.72 -16.15 -33.45
CA ALA A 363 5.27 -16.06 -34.79
C ALA A 363 4.82 -14.76 -35.45
N TRP A 364 5.75 -14.05 -36.08
CA TRP A 364 5.50 -12.83 -36.84
C TRP A 364 5.87 -13.02 -38.30
N LEU A 365 4.99 -12.52 -39.16
CA LEU A 365 5.25 -12.29 -40.57
C LEU A 365 5.60 -10.80 -40.75
N CYS A 366 6.81 -10.48 -41.18
CA CYS A 366 7.25 -9.09 -41.33
C CYS A 366 7.57 -8.76 -42.79
N THR A 367 7.20 -7.55 -43.20
CA THR A 367 7.57 -6.92 -44.46
C THR A 367 8.72 -5.94 -44.24
N ARG A 368 9.18 -5.24 -45.30
CA ARG A 368 10.16 -4.15 -45.13
C ARG A 368 9.62 -2.96 -44.34
N SER A 369 8.30 -2.77 -44.28
CA SER A 369 7.67 -1.62 -43.59
C SER A 369 7.21 -1.94 -42.17
N GLY A 370 7.23 -3.20 -41.75
CA GLY A 370 6.84 -3.62 -40.40
C GLY A 370 6.15 -4.98 -40.35
N VAL A 371 5.56 -5.30 -39.21
CA VAL A 371 4.79 -6.53 -38.96
C VAL A 371 3.52 -6.53 -39.80
N ALA A 372 3.38 -7.55 -40.64
CA ALA A 372 2.21 -7.80 -41.47
C ALA A 372 1.14 -8.61 -40.73
N ASP A 373 1.58 -9.61 -39.95
CA ASP A 373 0.69 -10.51 -39.21
C ASP A 373 1.44 -11.20 -38.07
N TRP A 374 0.70 -11.71 -37.08
CA TRP A 374 1.22 -12.50 -35.96
C TRP A 374 0.30 -13.66 -35.59
N PHE A 375 0.87 -14.68 -34.94
CA PHE A 375 0.16 -15.87 -34.47
C PHE A 375 0.79 -16.40 -33.19
N THR A 376 0.00 -16.71 -32.16
CA THR A 376 0.46 -17.39 -30.94
C THR A 376 -0.09 -18.81 -30.89
N ALA A 377 0.79 -19.81 -30.81
CA ALA A 377 0.43 -21.21 -30.67
C ALA A 377 0.75 -21.72 -29.25
N ASN A 378 -0.20 -22.41 -28.62
CA ASN A 378 0.05 -23.19 -27.42
C ASN A 378 0.69 -24.51 -27.84
N VAL A 379 1.96 -24.72 -27.49
CA VAL A 379 2.73 -25.89 -27.89
C VAL A 379 3.09 -26.71 -26.66
N VAL A 380 2.64 -27.97 -26.65
CA VAL A 380 3.07 -28.96 -25.67
C VAL A 380 4.04 -29.92 -26.36
N ILE A 381 5.29 -29.86 -25.94
CA ILE A 381 6.38 -30.66 -26.48
C ILE A 381 6.49 -31.89 -25.57
N PRO A 382 6.00 -33.07 -25.95
CA PRO A 382 6.24 -34.30 -25.18
C PRO A 382 7.73 -34.60 -25.16
N GLY A 383 8.20 -35.40 -24.21
CA GLY A 383 9.55 -35.92 -24.24
C GLY A 383 10.07 -36.32 -22.87
N TRP A 384 11.32 -36.75 -22.85
CA TRP A 384 12.03 -37.11 -21.63
C TRP A 384 13.25 -36.19 -21.43
N PRO A 385 13.56 -35.78 -20.19
CA PRO A 385 12.88 -36.15 -18.95
C PRO A 385 11.67 -35.26 -18.62
N GLU A 386 10.65 -35.89 -18.04
CA GLU A 386 9.46 -35.27 -17.44
C GLU A 386 9.29 -35.84 -16.02
N PHE A 387 8.61 -35.10 -15.15
CA PHE A 387 8.29 -35.57 -13.80
C PHE A 387 6.82 -35.36 -13.44
N TYR A 388 6.38 -36.05 -12.39
CA TYR A 388 5.04 -35.98 -11.83
C TYR A 388 5.09 -36.18 -10.31
N ASP A 389 3.92 -36.06 -9.65
CA ASP A 389 3.77 -36.14 -8.20
C ASP A 389 4.67 -35.14 -7.43
N LEU A 390 4.85 -33.91 -7.95
CA LEU A 390 5.63 -32.89 -7.26
C LEU A 390 4.99 -32.54 -5.91
N TYR A 391 5.69 -32.89 -4.84
CA TYR A 391 5.29 -32.66 -3.46
C TYR A 391 6.35 -31.82 -2.72
N LEU A 392 5.86 -30.85 -1.95
CA LEU A 392 6.65 -30.00 -1.07
C LEU A 392 6.33 -30.38 0.37
N GLU A 393 7.34 -30.63 1.20
CA GLU A 393 7.18 -31.00 2.62
C GLU A 393 6.40 -29.94 3.40
N LYS A 394 6.59 -28.66 3.05
CA LYS A 394 6.01 -27.51 3.74
C LYS A 394 5.16 -26.66 2.80
N LYS A 395 4.15 -26.02 3.39
CA LYS A 395 3.27 -25.03 2.72
C LYS A 395 3.69 -23.58 2.97
N TRP A 396 4.58 -23.36 3.93
CA TRP A 396 5.15 -22.07 4.31
C TRP A 396 6.55 -22.26 4.88
N LEU A 397 7.32 -21.18 5.01
CA LEU A 397 8.70 -21.21 5.47
C LEU A 397 9.00 -20.15 6.52
N LEU A 398 9.91 -20.48 7.43
CA LEU A 398 10.67 -19.49 8.22
C LEU A 398 11.94 -19.06 7.46
N PRO A 399 12.58 -17.93 7.80
CA PRO A 399 13.66 -17.38 6.99
C PRO A 399 14.91 -18.26 6.86
N ASN A 400 15.13 -19.16 7.82
CA ASN A 400 16.28 -20.07 7.88
C ASN A 400 15.87 -21.54 7.76
N ASP A 401 14.69 -21.80 7.21
CA ASP A 401 14.20 -23.16 7.04
C ASP A 401 14.98 -23.96 5.99
N SER A 402 14.73 -25.26 5.97
CA SER A 402 14.96 -26.11 4.81
C SER A 402 13.63 -26.62 4.27
N LEU A 403 13.60 -26.92 2.97
CA LEU A 403 12.45 -27.47 2.26
C LEU A 403 12.88 -28.73 1.52
N GLU A 404 12.26 -29.86 1.85
CA GLU A 404 12.36 -31.07 1.04
C GLU A 404 11.33 -31.07 -0.09
N ILE A 405 11.78 -31.47 -1.27
CA ILE A 405 11.01 -31.59 -2.51
C ILE A 405 11.12 -33.03 -2.96
N SER A 406 9.98 -33.68 -3.22
CA SER A 406 9.95 -35.04 -3.76
C SER A 406 9.11 -35.09 -5.03
N LEU A 407 9.57 -35.84 -6.02
CA LEU A 407 8.86 -36.08 -7.29
C LEU A 407 9.27 -37.42 -7.88
N LYS A 408 8.61 -37.83 -8.97
CA LYS A 408 8.97 -39.04 -9.71
C LYS A 408 9.33 -38.72 -11.14
N VAL A 409 10.47 -39.22 -11.59
CA VAL A 409 10.90 -39.16 -12.98
C VAL A 409 10.59 -40.49 -13.66
N ARG A 410 10.04 -40.43 -14.87
CA ARG A 410 9.70 -41.64 -15.63
C ARG A 410 10.96 -42.39 -16.10
N PRO A 411 10.99 -43.75 -16.09
CA PRO A 411 12.08 -44.52 -16.70
C PRO A 411 12.17 -44.34 -18.23
N ILE A 412 13.36 -44.60 -18.78
CA ILE A 412 13.62 -44.65 -20.23
C ILE A 412 14.49 -45.87 -20.58
N VAL A 413 14.22 -46.51 -21.73
CA VAL A 413 14.92 -47.75 -22.12
C VAL A 413 16.38 -47.51 -22.51
N SER A 414 16.74 -46.29 -22.92
CA SER A 414 18.10 -45.95 -23.33
C SER A 414 19.08 -46.00 -22.14
N PRO A 415 20.04 -46.94 -22.10
CA PRO A 415 20.91 -47.14 -20.92
C PRO A 415 21.92 -46.02 -20.69
N ASP A 416 22.23 -45.26 -21.74
CA ASP A 416 23.25 -44.20 -21.74
C ASP A 416 22.67 -42.81 -21.39
N ARG A 417 21.34 -42.63 -21.42
CA ARG A 417 20.70 -41.36 -21.06
C ARG A 417 20.66 -41.18 -19.54
N ARG A 418 20.82 -39.94 -19.11
CA ARG A 418 20.82 -39.52 -17.70
C ARG A 418 20.03 -38.23 -17.59
N ALA A 419 19.26 -38.11 -16.50
CA ALA A 419 18.52 -36.90 -16.21
C ALA A 419 19.09 -36.20 -15.00
N ALA A 420 18.95 -34.88 -14.98
CA ALA A 420 19.20 -34.05 -13.82
C ALA A 420 17.90 -33.34 -13.47
N VAL A 421 17.48 -33.48 -12.22
CA VAL A 421 16.39 -32.70 -11.66
C VAL A 421 17.01 -31.54 -10.90
N TYR A 422 16.69 -30.31 -11.31
CA TYR A 422 17.19 -29.08 -10.71
C TYR A 422 16.04 -28.30 -10.09
N ALA A 423 16.12 -27.99 -8.80
CA ALA A 423 15.20 -27.10 -8.13
C ALA A 423 15.90 -25.79 -7.78
N ARG A 424 15.23 -24.66 -8.00
CA ARG A 424 15.67 -23.35 -7.48
C ARG A 424 14.53 -22.63 -6.79
N ALA A 425 14.87 -21.82 -5.80
CA ALA A 425 13.97 -20.88 -5.16
C ALA A 425 14.36 -19.45 -5.50
N GLN A 426 13.40 -18.70 -6.04
CA GLN A 426 13.52 -17.27 -6.33
C GLN A 426 12.63 -16.47 -5.38
N ASP A 427 13.15 -15.44 -4.73
CA ASP A 427 12.34 -14.57 -3.88
C ASP A 427 11.65 -13.43 -4.68
N GLY A 428 10.74 -12.70 -4.05
CA GLY A 428 10.03 -11.56 -4.68
C GLY A 428 10.90 -10.40 -5.17
N PHE A 429 12.21 -10.40 -4.91
CA PHE A 429 13.17 -9.44 -5.47
C PHE A 429 13.89 -9.98 -6.72
N GLY A 430 13.58 -11.20 -7.15
CA GLY A 430 14.22 -11.87 -8.28
C GLY A 430 15.52 -12.60 -7.90
N ARG A 431 15.86 -12.68 -6.60
CA ARG A 431 17.10 -13.33 -6.12
C ARG A 431 16.94 -14.84 -6.09
N ILE A 432 17.90 -15.58 -6.64
CA ILE A 432 18.01 -17.03 -6.44
C ILE A 432 18.64 -17.25 -5.05
N VAL A 433 17.85 -17.73 -4.10
CA VAL A 433 18.23 -17.85 -2.68
C VAL A 433 18.64 -19.25 -2.27
N SER A 434 18.25 -20.27 -3.05
CA SER A 434 18.70 -21.65 -2.87
C SER A 434 18.52 -22.40 -4.18
N SER A 435 19.38 -23.41 -4.42
CA SER A 435 19.21 -24.36 -5.50
C SER A 435 19.73 -25.74 -5.10
N ALA A 436 19.21 -26.79 -5.74
CA ALA A 436 19.68 -28.15 -5.57
C ALA A 436 19.56 -28.90 -6.89
N VAL A 437 20.45 -29.86 -7.12
CA VAL A 437 20.42 -30.74 -8.31
C VAL A 437 20.64 -32.19 -7.89
N GLN A 438 19.89 -33.10 -8.49
CA GLN A 438 20.02 -34.53 -8.26
C GLN A 438 20.01 -35.27 -9.60
N GLY A 439 20.94 -36.22 -9.75
CA GLY A 439 21.02 -37.08 -10.92
C GLY A 439 20.05 -38.26 -10.82
N VAL A 440 19.50 -38.65 -11.96
CA VAL A 440 18.60 -39.77 -12.13
C VAL A 440 19.13 -40.61 -13.29
N ASP A 441 19.23 -41.92 -13.08
CA ASP A 441 19.60 -42.84 -14.14
C ASP A 441 18.41 -43.15 -15.06
N ASN A 442 18.63 -44.04 -16.02
CA ASN A 442 17.61 -44.43 -16.98
C ASN A 442 16.45 -45.24 -16.35
N SER A 443 16.60 -45.75 -15.12
CA SER A 443 15.51 -46.44 -14.41
C SER A 443 14.48 -45.48 -13.82
N GLY A 444 14.74 -44.16 -13.86
CA GLY A 444 13.85 -43.15 -13.31
C GLY A 444 13.67 -43.32 -11.80
N GLY A 445 12.46 -43.06 -11.31
CA GLY A 445 12.08 -43.29 -9.92
C GLY A 445 11.92 -42.01 -9.10
N THR A 446 11.84 -42.18 -7.78
CA THR A 446 11.64 -41.08 -6.85
C THR A 446 12.93 -40.28 -6.66
N VAL A 447 12.81 -38.98 -6.81
CA VAL A 447 13.89 -38.01 -6.61
C VAL A 447 13.53 -37.14 -5.43
N THR A 448 14.48 -36.96 -4.53
CA THR A 448 14.35 -36.04 -3.40
C THR A 448 15.45 -34.97 -3.49
N LEU A 449 15.05 -33.72 -3.39
CA LEU A 449 15.92 -32.54 -3.37
C LEU A 449 15.69 -31.79 -2.06
N ARG A 450 16.71 -31.09 -1.57
CA ARG A 450 16.59 -30.25 -0.39
C ARG A 450 17.12 -28.85 -0.67
N LEU A 451 16.28 -27.85 -0.47
CA LEU A 451 16.65 -26.44 -0.51
C LEU A 451 16.93 -25.95 0.90
N HIS A 452 18.02 -25.20 1.08
CA HIS A 452 18.45 -24.65 2.36
C HIS A 452 18.44 -23.14 2.28
N PHE A 453 17.70 -22.49 3.16
CA PHE A 453 17.55 -21.04 3.15
C PHE A 453 18.42 -20.38 4.21
N SER A 454 18.97 -19.21 3.89
CA SER A 454 19.72 -18.36 4.80
C SER A 454 19.17 -16.94 4.74
N ASP A 455 18.33 -16.60 5.71
CA ASP A 455 17.60 -15.34 5.83
C ASP A 455 16.85 -14.91 4.57
N LEU A 456 15.69 -15.55 4.35
CA LEU A 456 14.75 -15.10 3.33
C LEU A 456 14.29 -13.66 3.61
N LEU A 457 14.40 -12.81 2.58
CA LEU A 457 14.10 -11.38 2.69
C LEU A 457 12.72 -11.02 2.15
N SER A 458 12.10 -11.88 1.34
CA SER A 458 10.74 -11.68 0.81
C SER A 458 9.72 -12.50 1.59
N SER A 459 8.46 -12.07 1.58
CA SER A 459 7.31 -12.78 2.15
C SER A 459 6.81 -13.92 1.24
N LEU A 460 7.36 -14.06 0.03
CA LEU A 460 7.02 -15.10 -0.91
C LEU A 460 8.27 -15.62 -1.62
N ILE A 461 8.33 -16.93 -1.82
CA ILE A 461 9.28 -17.57 -2.73
C ILE A 461 8.56 -18.32 -3.84
N LYS A 462 9.11 -18.27 -5.04
CA LYS A 462 8.78 -19.09 -6.20
C LYS A 462 9.76 -20.25 -6.27
N VAL A 463 9.27 -21.48 -6.08
CA VAL A 463 10.06 -22.71 -6.24
C VAL A 463 9.82 -23.23 -7.65
N GLU A 464 10.88 -23.31 -8.44
CA GLU A 464 10.85 -23.85 -9.80
C GLU A 464 11.64 -25.15 -9.83
N VAL A 465 11.03 -26.19 -10.38
CA VAL A 465 11.64 -27.51 -10.52
C VAL A 465 11.72 -27.88 -11.98
N PHE A 466 12.91 -28.24 -12.44
CA PHE A 466 13.25 -28.51 -13.82
C PHE A 466 13.75 -29.94 -13.98
N ALA A 467 13.49 -30.57 -15.12
CA ALA A 467 14.13 -31.82 -15.50
C ALA A 467 14.85 -31.66 -16.85
N LEU A 468 16.13 -32.03 -16.87
CA LEU A 468 17.04 -31.86 -18.00
C LEU A 468 17.68 -33.19 -18.40
N ASP A 469 17.81 -33.44 -19.71
CA ASP A 469 18.59 -34.57 -20.25
C ASP A 469 20.09 -34.25 -20.18
N SER A 470 20.64 -34.34 -18.98
CA SER A 470 22.04 -34.05 -18.69
C SER A 470 22.45 -34.71 -17.38
N GLU A 471 23.76 -34.83 -17.16
CA GLU A 471 24.28 -35.11 -15.82
C GLU A 471 24.14 -33.87 -14.92
N PRO A 472 24.09 -34.04 -13.58
CA PRO A 472 24.04 -32.93 -12.63
C PRO A 472 25.20 -31.95 -12.80
N ARG A 473 24.88 -30.69 -13.10
CA ARG A 473 25.85 -29.58 -13.22
C ARG A 473 25.12 -28.23 -13.09
N PRO A 474 25.84 -27.10 -13.03
CA PRO A 474 25.23 -25.80 -13.23
C PRO A 474 24.60 -25.70 -14.63
N PHE A 475 23.41 -25.11 -14.70
CA PHE A 475 22.64 -24.92 -15.94
C PHE A 475 22.47 -23.43 -16.23
N SER A 476 22.57 -23.06 -17.50
CA SER A 476 22.25 -21.71 -17.98
C SER A 476 20.73 -21.48 -18.02
N GLU A 477 20.29 -20.22 -17.95
CA GLU A 477 18.86 -19.88 -18.12
C GLU A 477 18.29 -20.42 -19.43
N TRP A 478 19.09 -20.42 -20.49
CA TRP A 478 18.75 -21.05 -21.77
C TRP A 478 18.38 -22.53 -21.65
N GLU A 479 19.19 -23.30 -20.94
CA GLU A 479 18.97 -24.74 -20.74
C GLU A 479 17.74 -24.98 -19.88
N LEU A 480 17.56 -24.18 -18.82
CA LEU A 480 16.38 -24.24 -17.93
C LEU A 480 15.11 -23.84 -18.66
N HIS A 481 15.17 -22.83 -19.54
CA HIS A 481 14.02 -22.40 -20.32
C HIS A 481 13.50 -23.51 -21.23
N ARG A 482 14.40 -24.35 -21.78
CA ARG A 482 14.07 -25.50 -22.61
C ARG A 482 13.72 -26.78 -21.84
N ALA A 483 13.81 -26.77 -20.52
CA ALA A 483 13.57 -27.93 -19.68
C ALA A 483 12.09 -28.08 -19.32
N TYR A 484 11.67 -29.33 -19.07
CA TYR A 484 10.39 -29.59 -18.43
C TYR A 484 10.38 -28.89 -17.07
N ARG A 485 9.31 -28.16 -16.73
CA ARG A 485 9.24 -27.27 -15.55
C ARG A 485 7.88 -27.36 -14.90
N GLU A 486 7.87 -27.44 -13.58
CA GLU A 486 6.73 -27.07 -12.75
C GLU A 486 7.15 -26.02 -11.72
N LEU A 487 6.19 -25.23 -11.24
CA LEU A 487 6.41 -24.22 -10.22
C LEU A 487 5.41 -24.33 -9.07
N ARG A 488 5.80 -23.84 -7.90
CA ARG A 488 4.96 -23.67 -6.71
C ARG A 488 5.36 -22.39 -5.97
N TYR A 489 4.41 -21.72 -5.35
CA TYR A 489 4.66 -20.59 -4.47
C TYR A 489 4.55 -21.00 -3.00
N LEU A 490 5.44 -20.47 -2.17
CA LEU A 490 5.40 -20.67 -0.72
C LEU A 490 5.53 -19.33 -0.01
N SER A 491 4.61 -19.09 0.93
CA SER A 491 4.66 -17.93 1.81
C SER A 491 5.79 -18.08 2.84
N VAL A 492 6.43 -16.96 3.17
CA VAL A 492 7.48 -16.87 4.18
C VAL A 492 6.98 -16.01 5.33
N ARG A 493 7.09 -16.52 6.55
CA ARG A 493 6.87 -15.72 7.76
C ARG A 493 8.18 -15.03 8.11
N ARG A 494 8.17 -13.70 8.10
CA ARG A 494 9.35 -12.87 8.38
C ARG A 494 9.24 -12.25 9.77
N PRO A 495 10.37 -12.08 10.49
CA PRO A 495 10.38 -11.30 11.72
C PRO A 495 10.08 -9.84 11.42
N ASP A 496 9.51 -9.15 12.41
CA ASP A 496 9.26 -7.72 12.32
C ASP A 496 10.59 -6.93 12.26
N ARG A 497 10.55 -5.78 11.59
CA ARG A 497 11.72 -4.90 11.44
C ARG A 497 11.81 -3.94 12.61
N LEU A 498 12.99 -3.35 12.82
CA LEU A 498 13.13 -2.20 13.70
C LEU A 498 12.16 -1.09 13.27
N ALA A 499 11.46 -0.51 14.24
CA ALA A 499 10.48 0.55 14.02
C ALA A 499 11.10 1.74 13.27
N ASN A 500 10.35 2.25 12.31
CA ASN A 500 10.67 3.45 11.55
C ASN A 500 9.36 4.07 11.03
N LEU A 501 9.42 5.25 10.39
CA LEU A 501 8.25 5.82 9.74
C LEU A 501 7.90 5.00 8.49
N GLU A 502 6.80 4.26 8.54
CA GLU A 502 6.27 3.52 7.40
C GLU A 502 5.33 4.38 6.54
N LEU A 503 5.38 4.16 5.23
CA LEU A 503 4.42 4.70 4.28
C LEU A 503 3.58 3.54 3.75
N ILE A 504 2.29 3.56 4.09
CA ILE A 504 1.36 2.46 3.83
C ILE A 504 0.27 2.92 2.86
N ALA A 505 0.09 2.18 1.77
CA ALA A 505 -0.92 2.47 0.77
C ALA A 505 -2.17 1.59 1.00
N ALA A 506 -3.33 2.18 1.28
CA ALA A 506 -4.59 1.46 1.46
C ALA A 506 -5.39 1.40 0.15
N THR A 507 -5.85 0.21 -0.23
CA THR A 507 -6.62 -0.04 -1.45
C THR A 507 -7.69 -1.11 -1.22
N GLU A 508 -8.76 -1.07 -2.00
CA GLU A 508 -9.94 -1.92 -1.82
C GLU A 508 -9.91 -3.18 -2.71
N GLU A 509 -9.12 -3.24 -3.78
CA GLU A 509 -9.00 -4.47 -4.60
C GLU A 509 -7.67 -4.57 -5.36
N LEU A 510 -7.15 -5.80 -5.48
CA LEU A 510 -5.87 -6.13 -6.15
C LEU A 510 -6.04 -7.24 -7.20
N ARG A 511 -7.16 -7.22 -7.93
CA ARG A 511 -7.52 -8.28 -8.88
C ARG A 511 -7.23 -7.97 -10.35
N GLU A 512 -6.78 -6.76 -10.65
CA GLU A 512 -6.57 -6.28 -12.03
C GLU A 512 -5.10 -6.00 -12.35
N TYR A 513 -4.72 -6.09 -13.63
CA TYR A 513 -3.34 -5.84 -14.07
C TYR A 513 -2.91 -4.39 -13.78
N ALA A 514 -3.82 -3.42 -13.97
CA ALA A 514 -3.60 -2.01 -13.65
C ALA A 514 -3.17 -1.79 -12.18
N ALA A 515 -3.78 -2.51 -11.24
CA ALA A 515 -3.40 -2.43 -9.83
C ALA A 515 -1.94 -2.89 -9.61
N GLY A 516 -1.50 -3.93 -10.33
CA GLY A 516 -0.11 -4.40 -10.30
C GLY A 516 0.88 -3.32 -10.76
N HIS A 517 0.58 -2.63 -11.87
CA HIS A 517 1.39 -1.51 -12.37
C HIS A 517 1.47 -0.37 -11.35
N SER A 518 0.34 -0.01 -10.75
CA SER A 518 0.26 1.02 -9.71
C SER A 518 1.06 0.66 -8.45
N LEU A 519 0.95 -0.57 -7.96
CA LEU A 519 1.72 -1.05 -6.81
C LEU A 519 3.23 -0.99 -7.06
N LYS A 520 3.67 -1.31 -8.29
CA LYS A 520 5.08 -1.20 -8.67
C LYS A 520 5.57 0.25 -8.58
N ALA A 521 4.83 1.19 -9.15
CA ALA A 521 5.16 2.62 -9.09
C ALA A 521 5.25 3.13 -7.64
N LEU A 522 4.28 2.75 -6.80
CA LEU A 522 4.26 3.08 -5.36
C LEU A 522 5.47 2.51 -4.62
N SER A 523 5.83 1.24 -4.87
CA SER A 523 7.00 0.61 -4.27
C SER A 523 8.31 1.32 -4.65
N GLU A 524 8.48 1.63 -5.94
CA GLU A 524 9.66 2.34 -6.45
C GLU A 524 9.83 3.75 -5.86
N ALA A 525 8.72 4.41 -5.53
CA ALA A 525 8.72 5.71 -4.89
C ALA A 525 8.85 5.67 -3.35
N GLY A 526 8.85 4.48 -2.74
CA GLY A 526 9.24 4.29 -1.34
C GLY A 526 8.14 3.82 -0.39
N VAL A 527 6.95 3.46 -0.89
CA VAL A 527 5.91 2.77 -0.12
C VAL A 527 6.45 1.42 0.36
N THR A 528 6.22 1.10 1.63
CA THR A 528 6.79 -0.11 2.25
C THR A 528 5.77 -1.24 2.39
N ALA A 529 4.49 -0.91 2.47
CA ALA A 529 3.42 -1.88 2.62
C ALA A 529 2.13 -1.44 1.94
N VAL A 530 1.30 -2.41 1.59
CA VAL A 530 -0.06 -2.23 1.10
C VAL A 530 -1.05 -2.81 2.12
N HIS A 531 -2.10 -2.06 2.40
CA HIS A 531 -3.27 -2.51 3.14
C HIS A 531 -4.40 -2.81 2.15
N ALA A 532 -4.84 -4.07 2.09
CA ALA A 532 -5.81 -4.55 1.10
C ALA A 532 -6.60 -5.75 1.65
N PRO A 533 -7.75 -6.12 1.05
CA PRO A 533 -8.49 -7.32 1.45
C PRO A 533 -7.61 -8.58 1.48
N GLY A 534 -7.74 -9.34 2.55
CA GLY A 534 -7.00 -10.59 2.73
C GLY A 534 -7.36 -11.64 1.66
N GLY A 535 -6.35 -12.24 1.05
CA GLY A 535 -6.46 -13.34 0.10
C GLY A 535 -5.10 -13.76 -0.46
N GLU A 536 -5.06 -14.90 -1.16
CA GLU A 536 -3.83 -15.38 -1.82
C GLU A 536 -3.35 -14.42 -2.90
N ALA A 537 -4.28 -13.87 -3.68
CA ALA A 537 -4.00 -12.84 -4.66
C ALA A 537 -3.29 -11.62 -4.08
N ALA A 538 -3.73 -11.14 -2.91
CA ALA A 538 -3.09 -10.00 -2.24
C ALA A 538 -1.67 -10.34 -1.76
N ILE A 539 -1.43 -11.57 -1.28
CA ILE A 539 -0.08 -12.04 -0.91
C ILE A 539 0.84 -12.02 -2.15
N VAL A 540 0.36 -12.59 -3.25
CA VAL A 540 1.12 -12.68 -4.50
C VAL A 540 1.37 -11.30 -5.09
N ALA A 541 0.34 -10.45 -5.19
CA ALA A 541 0.44 -9.10 -5.75
C ALA A 541 1.37 -8.20 -4.93
N ALA A 542 1.25 -8.19 -3.60
CA ALA A 542 2.13 -7.41 -2.73
C ALA A 542 3.59 -7.88 -2.85
N ALA A 543 3.82 -9.20 -2.79
CA ALA A 543 5.17 -9.76 -2.82
C ALA A 543 5.85 -9.58 -4.20
N ARG A 544 5.13 -9.77 -5.31
CA ARG A 544 5.63 -9.51 -6.68
C ARG A 544 6.02 -8.04 -6.87
N ASN A 545 5.31 -7.12 -6.21
CA ASN A 545 5.58 -5.69 -6.24
C ASN A 545 6.46 -5.19 -5.07
N ARG A 546 7.13 -6.09 -4.34
CA ARG A 546 8.11 -5.76 -3.28
C ARG A 546 7.52 -5.00 -2.09
N LEU A 547 6.24 -5.19 -1.80
CA LEU A 547 5.52 -4.57 -0.69
C LEU A 547 5.23 -5.59 0.42
N GLY A 548 5.27 -5.14 1.67
CA GLY A 548 4.64 -5.88 2.77
C GLY A 548 3.11 -5.86 2.62
N LEU A 549 2.42 -6.90 3.09
CA LEU A 549 0.96 -6.95 3.09
C LEU A 549 0.44 -6.80 4.52
N VAL A 550 -0.45 -5.83 4.73
CA VAL A 550 -1.34 -5.74 5.90
C VAL A 550 -2.74 -6.18 5.45
N PRO A 551 -3.10 -7.47 5.60
CA PRO A 551 -4.37 -7.98 5.14
C PRO A 551 -5.53 -7.47 5.99
N GLU A 552 -6.55 -6.94 5.33
CA GLU A 552 -7.85 -6.65 5.91
C GLU A 552 -8.65 -7.95 6.06
N LEU A 553 -8.89 -8.34 7.31
CA LEU A 553 -9.60 -9.57 7.63
C LEU A 553 -11.12 -9.37 7.63
N THR A 554 -11.58 -8.20 8.03
CA THR A 554 -13.00 -7.82 8.09
C THR A 554 -13.13 -6.31 8.05
N ARG A 555 -14.35 -5.78 7.96
CA ARG A 555 -14.66 -4.35 8.08
C ARG A 555 -15.88 -4.13 8.96
N VAL A 556 -15.75 -3.28 9.97
CA VAL A 556 -16.78 -2.93 10.95
C VAL A 556 -17.29 -1.51 10.70
N ALA A 557 -18.18 -1.38 9.72
CA ALA A 557 -18.87 -0.14 9.35
C ALA A 557 -20.35 -0.42 9.07
N ALA A 558 -21.24 0.56 9.25
CA ALA A 558 -22.63 0.45 8.82
C ALA A 558 -23.12 1.76 8.20
N GLU A 559 -23.42 1.69 6.89
CA GLU A 559 -23.90 2.80 6.07
C GLU A 559 -25.43 2.80 5.96
N GLN A 560 -26.05 1.64 6.21
CA GLN A 560 -27.49 1.44 6.14
C GLN A 560 -27.97 0.69 7.38
N ALA A 561 -29.20 0.96 7.76
CA ALA A 561 -29.91 0.21 8.78
C ALA A 561 -31.27 -0.23 8.25
N ARG A 562 -31.63 -1.48 8.53
CA ARG A 562 -32.98 -1.96 8.23
C ARG A 562 -33.98 -1.22 9.12
N ASP A 563 -35.05 -0.74 8.49
CA ASP A 563 -36.11 0.07 9.11
C ASP A 563 -35.61 1.34 9.82
N GLY A 564 -34.37 1.79 9.55
CA GLY A 564 -33.77 2.96 10.18
C GLY A 564 -33.46 2.81 11.69
N VAL A 565 -33.43 1.57 12.20
CA VAL A 565 -33.13 1.28 13.63
C VAL A 565 -32.29 0.02 13.84
N TYR A 566 -32.21 -0.87 12.84
CA TYR A 566 -31.47 -2.12 12.95
C TYR A 566 -30.21 -2.06 12.10
N ARG A 567 -29.08 -1.78 12.77
CA ARG A 567 -27.75 -1.94 12.17
C ARG A 567 -27.58 -3.34 11.59
N GLU A 568 -27.15 -3.43 10.32
CA GLU A 568 -26.77 -4.69 9.68
C GLU A 568 -25.28 -4.65 9.29
N PRO A 569 -24.43 -5.55 9.84
CA PRO A 569 -24.71 -6.52 10.89
C PRO A 569 -24.78 -5.89 12.30
N CYS A 570 -25.56 -6.52 13.19
CA CYS A 570 -25.57 -6.22 14.62
C CYS A 570 -24.35 -6.83 15.31
N LEU A 571 -23.59 -6.01 16.05
CA LEU A 571 -22.36 -6.44 16.74
C LEU A 571 -22.61 -7.40 17.91
N ASN A 572 -23.83 -7.45 18.44
CA ASN A 572 -24.23 -8.35 19.54
C ASN A 572 -24.97 -9.60 19.09
N SER A 573 -25.16 -9.80 17.78
CA SER A 573 -25.75 -11.03 17.25
C SER A 573 -24.81 -12.22 17.46
N PRO A 574 -25.24 -13.29 18.18
CA PRO A 574 -24.43 -14.50 18.36
C PRO A 574 -24.08 -15.17 17.04
N ASP A 575 -25.03 -15.22 16.09
CA ASP A 575 -24.82 -15.82 14.78
C ASP A 575 -23.78 -15.06 13.95
N TYR A 576 -23.79 -13.72 14.03
CA TYR A 576 -22.77 -12.90 13.37
C TYR A 576 -21.39 -13.14 13.97
N ARG A 577 -21.26 -13.10 15.30
CA ARG A 577 -19.99 -13.37 15.99
C ARG A 577 -19.48 -14.78 15.74
N ALA A 578 -20.35 -15.79 15.69
CA ALA A 578 -19.94 -17.18 15.40
C ALA A 578 -19.40 -17.34 13.97
N ARG A 579 -20.06 -16.72 12.97
CA ARG A 579 -19.56 -16.73 11.58
C ARG A 579 -18.24 -15.97 11.45
N LEU A 580 -18.16 -14.80 12.08
CA LEU A 580 -16.96 -13.95 12.02
C LEU A 580 -15.77 -14.57 12.78
N ASP A 581 -15.98 -15.30 13.87
CA ASP A 581 -14.89 -16.02 14.57
C ASP A 581 -14.19 -17.01 13.63
N ILE A 582 -14.98 -17.79 12.88
CA ILE A 582 -14.45 -18.73 11.89
C ILE A 582 -13.67 -17.96 10.82
N GLU A 583 -14.27 -16.91 10.26
CA GLU A 583 -13.66 -16.09 9.21
C GLU A 583 -12.34 -15.45 9.66
N LEU A 584 -12.29 -14.86 10.86
CA LEU A 584 -11.10 -14.23 11.42
C LEU A 584 -9.97 -15.24 11.62
N ARG A 585 -10.27 -16.42 12.17
CA ARG A 585 -9.28 -17.49 12.37
C ARG A 585 -8.76 -18.06 11.06
N GLU A 586 -9.64 -18.31 10.10
CA GLU A 586 -9.27 -18.85 8.79
C GLU A 586 -8.41 -17.86 8.00
N LYS A 587 -8.82 -16.58 7.96
CA LYS A 587 -8.04 -15.54 7.29
C LYS A 587 -6.71 -15.28 8.01
N ALA A 588 -6.69 -15.22 9.35
CA ALA A 588 -5.45 -15.11 10.11
C ALA A 588 -4.50 -16.28 9.82
N ALA A 589 -4.99 -17.52 9.83
CA ALA A 589 -4.19 -18.70 9.50
C ALA A 589 -3.65 -18.66 8.05
N LYS A 590 -4.47 -18.21 7.09
CA LYS A 590 -4.06 -18.02 5.69
C LYS A 590 -2.94 -16.98 5.56
N HIS A 591 -2.96 -15.95 6.39
CA HIS A 591 -1.99 -14.84 6.37
C HIS A 591 -0.86 -14.97 7.41
N TRP A 592 -0.82 -16.05 8.19
CA TRP A 592 0.21 -16.32 9.20
C TRP A 592 1.63 -16.28 8.62
N ALA A 593 1.77 -16.71 7.36
CA ALA A 593 2.92 -16.47 6.52
C ALA A 593 2.46 -15.68 5.27
N GLY A 594 3.34 -14.84 4.72
CA GLY A 594 3.02 -14.02 3.54
C GLY A 594 2.48 -12.62 3.87
N SER A 595 2.07 -12.37 5.10
CA SER A 595 1.85 -11.03 5.65
C SER A 595 3.10 -10.49 6.36
N SER A 596 3.06 -9.22 6.76
CA SER A 596 4.08 -8.58 7.61
C SER A 596 3.85 -8.84 9.11
N THR A 597 3.36 -10.03 9.50
CA THR A 597 2.94 -10.37 10.88
C THR A 597 1.97 -9.36 11.50
N ARG A 598 1.17 -8.73 10.63
CA ARG A 598 0.24 -7.64 10.95
C ARG A 598 -1.10 -7.98 10.32
N TYR A 599 -2.19 -7.62 10.98
CA TYR A 599 -3.56 -7.90 10.56
C TYR A 599 -4.44 -6.68 10.80
N SER A 600 -5.32 -6.37 9.86
CA SER A 600 -6.27 -5.27 10.00
C SER A 600 -7.70 -5.77 10.17
N LEU A 601 -8.42 -5.19 11.13
CA LEU A 601 -9.84 -5.39 11.35
C LEU A 601 -10.72 -4.40 10.55
N GLY A 602 -10.14 -3.70 9.58
CA GLY A 602 -10.89 -2.99 8.54
C GLY A 602 -10.28 -1.70 8.05
N ASN A 603 -10.67 -1.34 6.83
CA ASN A 603 -10.50 0.01 6.31
C ASN A 603 -11.71 0.88 6.68
N ARG A 604 -11.47 2.01 7.36
CA ARG A 604 -12.49 3.02 7.70
C ARG A 604 -13.66 2.47 8.54
N ASN A 605 -13.34 1.89 9.69
CA ASN A 605 -14.30 1.43 10.70
C ASN A 605 -15.05 2.58 11.37
N TYR A 606 -16.34 2.37 11.68
CA TYR A 606 -17.17 3.26 12.52
C TYR A 606 -18.47 2.56 12.97
N LEU A 607 -19.02 2.99 14.11
CA LEU A 607 -20.22 2.42 14.71
C LEU A 607 -21.52 2.76 13.97
N GLY A 608 -21.66 3.94 13.39
CA GLY A 608 -22.82 4.31 12.58
C GLY A 608 -22.60 5.63 11.86
N GLY A 609 -23.03 5.72 10.60
CA GLY A 609 -22.93 6.96 9.83
C GLY A 609 -23.84 8.05 10.40
N THR A 610 -25.04 7.67 10.81
CA THR A 610 -26.08 8.52 11.39
C THR A 610 -26.74 7.86 12.61
N GLU A 611 -27.66 8.57 13.26
CA GLU A 611 -28.43 8.08 14.40
C GLU A 611 -29.21 6.80 14.07
N GLU A 612 -29.77 6.72 12.87
CA GLU A 612 -30.53 5.58 12.35
C GLU A 612 -29.67 4.31 12.18
N ASN A 613 -28.34 4.46 12.13
CA ASN A 613 -27.43 3.32 12.00
C ASN A 613 -27.09 2.65 13.34
N ILE A 614 -27.54 3.20 14.47
CA ILE A 614 -27.21 2.67 15.80
C ILE A 614 -28.24 1.60 16.21
N CYS A 615 -27.77 0.38 16.45
CA CYS A 615 -28.62 -0.81 16.57
C CYS A 615 -29.49 -0.84 17.83
N GLN A 616 -30.81 -0.94 17.65
CA GLN A 616 -31.79 -1.19 18.72
C GLN A 616 -32.47 -2.57 18.61
N CYS A 617 -31.80 -3.56 18.02
CA CYS A 617 -32.38 -4.91 17.94
C CYS A 617 -32.43 -5.58 19.33
N GLY A 618 -33.21 -6.67 19.46
CA GLY A 618 -33.39 -7.36 20.75
C GLY A 618 -32.09 -7.83 21.42
N TYR A 619 -31.04 -8.15 20.65
CA TYR A 619 -29.71 -8.48 21.20
C TYR A 619 -29.04 -7.27 21.86
N CYS A 620 -29.11 -6.08 21.25
CA CYS A 620 -28.56 -4.87 21.85
C CYS A 620 -29.40 -4.40 23.02
N MET A 621 -30.72 -4.42 22.89
CA MET A 621 -31.64 -3.93 23.92
C MET A 621 -31.58 -4.76 25.19
N SER A 622 -31.46 -6.09 25.10
CA SER A 622 -31.31 -6.95 26.28
C SER A 622 -30.04 -6.64 27.09
N VAL A 623 -28.88 -6.49 26.43
CA VAL A 623 -27.62 -6.12 27.11
C VAL A 623 -27.68 -4.69 27.66
N PHE A 624 -28.34 -3.78 26.96
CA PHE A 624 -28.55 -2.41 27.42
C PHE A 624 -29.44 -2.36 28.67
N GLN A 625 -30.55 -3.10 28.70
CA GLN A 625 -31.45 -3.19 29.85
C GLN A 625 -30.72 -3.73 31.10
N GLU A 626 -29.84 -4.71 30.95
CA GLU A 626 -28.98 -5.18 32.05
C GLU A 626 -27.98 -4.11 32.51
N THR A 627 -27.35 -3.39 31.57
CA THR A 627 -26.44 -2.29 31.90
C THR A 627 -27.16 -1.19 32.71
N LEU A 628 -28.40 -0.85 32.34
CA LEU A 628 -29.22 0.11 33.09
C LEU A 628 -29.61 -0.43 34.46
N ARG A 629 -29.89 -1.73 34.59
CA ARG A 629 -30.20 -2.38 35.86
C ARG A 629 -29.03 -2.28 36.83
N GLU A 630 -27.81 -2.52 36.36
CA GLU A 630 -26.59 -2.38 37.14
C GLU A 630 -26.30 -0.91 37.50
N GLY A 631 -26.48 0.02 36.55
CA GLY A 631 -26.17 1.43 36.73
C GLY A 631 -27.14 2.18 37.66
N TYR A 632 -28.45 1.92 37.55
CA TYR A 632 -29.49 2.62 38.32
C TYR A 632 -29.98 1.86 39.54
N GLY A 633 -29.80 0.54 39.60
CA GLY A 633 -30.25 -0.34 40.69
C GLY A 633 -31.76 -0.53 40.80
N SER A 634 -32.59 0.41 40.32
CA SER A 634 -34.06 0.31 40.29
C SER A 634 -34.67 1.07 39.12
N VAL A 635 -35.79 0.55 38.59
CA VAL A 635 -36.56 1.21 37.50
C VAL A 635 -37.10 2.56 37.95
N ALA A 636 -37.38 2.74 39.25
CA ALA A 636 -37.80 4.03 39.80
C ALA A 636 -36.73 5.10 39.64
N ALA A 637 -35.46 4.78 39.94
CA ALA A 637 -34.33 5.69 39.77
C ALA A 637 -34.06 6.00 38.28
N LEU A 638 -34.20 5.00 37.40
CA LEU A 638 -34.14 5.19 35.95
C LEU A 638 -35.24 6.16 35.48
N ASN A 639 -36.49 5.92 35.88
CA ASN A 639 -37.64 6.75 35.51
C ASN A 639 -37.49 8.20 35.97
N GLU A 640 -36.96 8.42 37.17
CA GLU A 640 -36.63 9.75 37.67
C GLU A 640 -35.56 10.42 36.81
N ALA A 641 -34.50 9.71 36.43
CA ALA A 641 -33.42 10.25 35.61
C ALA A 641 -33.84 10.54 34.17
N TRP A 642 -34.61 9.64 33.57
CA TRP A 642 -35.02 9.70 32.17
C TRP A 642 -36.29 10.53 31.95
N GLY A 643 -37.06 10.82 33.01
CA GLY A 643 -38.38 11.44 32.89
C GLY A 643 -39.44 10.50 32.32
N THR A 644 -39.30 9.19 32.56
CA THR A 644 -40.14 8.12 32.00
C THR A 644 -41.00 7.45 33.08
N GLN A 645 -41.85 6.49 32.68
CA GLN A 645 -42.74 5.75 33.59
C GLN A 645 -42.78 4.25 33.26
N PHE A 646 -41.62 3.63 33.02
CA PHE A 646 -41.52 2.20 32.79
C PHE A 646 -41.96 1.41 34.02
N GLY A 647 -42.76 0.36 33.81
CA GLY A 647 -43.22 -0.52 34.89
C GLY A 647 -42.21 -1.59 35.29
N ASP A 648 -41.36 -2.02 34.35
CA ASP A 648 -40.33 -3.05 34.52
C ASP A 648 -39.18 -2.82 33.51
N TRP A 649 -38.03 -3.47 33.74
CA TRP A 649 -36.84 -3.37 32.88
C TRP A 649 -37.09 -3.89 31.46
N ASP A 650 -37.91 -4.94 31.30
CA ASP A 650 -38.17 -5.57 29.99
C ASP A 650 -38.88 -4.61 29.01
N PHE A 651 -39.54 -3.57 29.53
CA PHE A 651 -40.26 -2.55 28.74
C PHE A 651 -39.45 -1.27 28.50
N VAL A 652 -38.19 -1.22 28.94
CA VAL A 652 -37.33 -0.05 28.71
C VAL A 652 -36.90 -0.04 27.24
N GLU A 653 -37.30 1.02 26.54
CA GLU A 653 -36.93 1.31 25.15
C GLU A 653 -36.23 2.66 25.07
N VAL A 654 -35.33 2.82 24.08
CA VAL A 654 -34.73 4.12 23.77
C VAL A 654 -35.74 4.94 22.97
N PRO A 655 -36.19 6.10 23.48
CA PRO A 655 -37.20 6.86 22.75
C PRO A 655 -36.63 7.42 21.45
N ARG A 656 -37.37 7.27 20.35
CA ARG A 656 -36.90 7.52 18.98
C ARG A 656 -36.62 8.98 18.65
N ASP A 657 -37.20 9.91 19.41
CA ASP A 657 -37.13 11.36 19.15
C ASP A 657 -36.11 12.07 20.07
N ILE A 658 -35.25 11.32 20.78
CA ILE A 658 -34.27 11.89 21.72
C ILE A 658 -32.92 12.01 21.01
N GLY A 659 -32.36 13.21 21.01
CA GLY A 659 -31.10 13.56 20.36
C GLY A 659 -30.84 15.07 20.40
N PRO A 660 -29.90 15.60 19.60
CA PRO A 660 -29.63 17.03 19.50
C PRO A 660 -30.92 17.83 19.21
N GLY A 661 -31.25 18.80 20.08
CA GLY A 661 -32.47 19.62 19.98
C GLY A 661 -33.69 19.09 20.74
N TYR A 662 -33.59 17.95 21.44
CA TYR A 662 -34.64 17.44 22.32
C TYR A 662 -34.73 18.24 23.63
N GLY A 663 -35.93 18.68 24.00
CA GLY A 663 -36.16 19.52 25.20
C GLY A 663 -36.38 18.77 26.52
N GLY A 664 -36.34 17.44 26.52
CA GLY A 664 -36.47 16.60 27.72
C GLY A 664 -35.12 16.19 28.32
N SER A 665 -35.12 15.16 29.17
CA SER A 665 -33.88 14.66 29.77
C SER A 665 -32.90 14.12 28.70
N PRO A 666 -31.61 14.50 28.72
CA PRO A 666 -30.61 13.94 27.81
C PRO A 666 -30.14 12.53 28.20
N SER A 667 -30.48 12.06 29.42
CA SER A 667 -29.99 10.79 29.98
C SER A 667 -30.25 9.57 29.09
N PRO A 668 -31.45 9.33 28.52
CA PRO A 668 -31.69 8.15 27.69
C PRO A 668 -30.75 8.06 26.49
N TRP A 669 -30.47 9.19 25.87
CA TRP A 669 -29.60 9.25 24.70
C TRP A 669 -28.14 9.11 25.09
N MET A 670 -27.68 9.80 26.14
CA MET A 670 -26.30 9.69 26.62
C MET A 670 -25.96 8.26 27.05
N ASP A 671 -26.83 7.62 27.84
CA ASP A 671 -26.65 6.24 28.30
C ASP A 671 -26.56 5.27 27.11
N PHE A 672 -27.45 5.43 26.12
CA PHE A 672 -27.46 4.55 24.95
C PHE A 672 -26.22 4.76 24.05
N ARG A 673 -25.75 6.00 23.91
CA ARG A 673 -24.56 6.34 23.09
C ARG A 673 -23.27 5.84 23.72
N GLU A 674 -23.14 6.00 25.03
CA GLU A 674 -22.02 5.42 25.78
C GLU A 674 -22.03 3.90 25.68
N PHE A 675 -23.20 3.28 25.91
CA PHE A 675 -23.36 1.83 25.79
C PHE A 675 -22.91 1.32 24.43
N MET A 676 -23.44 1.88 23.33
CA MET A 676 -23.12 1.41 21.98
C MET A 676 -21.66 1.69 21.58
N THR A 677 -21.05 2.76 22.08
CA THR A 677 -19.62 3.06 21.89
C THR A 677 -18.75 2.04 22.61
N ARG A 678 -19.10 1.69 23.85
CA ARG A 678 -18.46 0.58 24.57
C ARG A 678 -18.60 -0.74 23.81
N GLN A 679 -19.79 -1.04 23.27
CA GLN A 679 -19.99 -2.25 22.46
C GLN A 679 -19.10 -2.28 21.20
N PHE A 680 -18.87 -1.12 20.56
CA PHE A 680 -17.97 -1.02 19.41
C PHE A 680 -16.51 -1.34 19.78
N THR A 681 -16.02 -0.75 20.87
CA THR A 681 -14.66 -0.96 21.38
C THR A 681 -14.46 -2.40 21.86
N GLU A 682 -15.42 -2.95 22.62
CA GLU A 682 -15.40 -4.35 23.08
C GLU A 682 -15.47 -5.33 21.91
N PHE A 683 -16.17 -5.00 20.82
CA PHE A 683 -16.19 -5.83 19.62
C PHE A 683 -14.82 -5.89 18.94
N HIS A 684 -14.09 -4.77 18.88
CA HIS A 684 -12.72 -4.74 18.35
C HIS A 684 -11.76 -5.56 19.23
N HIS A 685 -11.87 -5.44 20.55
CA HIS A 685 -11.12 -6.28 21.48
C HIS A 685 -11.44 -7.77 21.30
N TRP A 686 -12.73 -8.12 21.19
CA TRP A 686 -13.16 -9.50 20.94
C TRP A 686 -12.58 -10.03 19.62
N ALA A 687 -12.58 -9.23 18.54
CA ALA A 687 -12.05 -9.63 17.24
C ALA A 687 -10.52 -9.76 17.26
N HIS A 688 -9.82 -8.84 17.93
CA HIS A 688 -8.40 -8.92 18.21
C HIS A 688 -8.04 -10.27 18.85
N ASP A 689 -8.75 -10.66 19.93
CA ASP A 689 -8.47 -11.91 20.64
C ASP A 689 -8.68 -13.17 19.79
N ARG A 690 -9.55 -13.12 18.77
CA ARG A 690 -9.74 -14.25 17.85
C ARG A 690 -8.56 -14.42 16.91
N VAL A 691 -8.00 -13.31 16.45
CA VAL A 691 -6.78 -13.31 15.64
C VAL A 691 -5.57 -13.70 16.48
N ALA A 692 -5.41 -13.13 17.68
CA ALA A 692 -4.33 -13.46 18.60
C ALA A 692 -4.34 -14.94 19.06
N ALA A 693 -5.53 -15.56 19.15
CA ALA A 693 -5.66 -17.00 19.41
C ALA A 693 -5.12 -17.88 18.26
N THR A 694 -4.98 -17.32 17.06
CA THR A 694 -4.41 -18.00 15.88
C THR A 694 -2.93 -17.64 15.71
N ASP A 695 -2.56 -16.39 15.96
CA ASP A 695 -1.19 -15.88 15.87
C ASP A 695 -0.85 -14.98 17.07
N ALA A 696 -0.22 -15.55 18.10
CA ALA A 696 0.09 -14.84 19.33
C ALA A 696 1.20 -13.78 19.19
N GLU A 697 2.00 -13.84 18.13
CA GLU A 697 3.02 -12.82 17.80
C GLU A 697 2.52 -11.81 16.76
N GLY A 698 1.30 -12.02 16.23
CA GLY A 698 0.70 -11.18 15.22
C GLY A 698 0.18 -9.88 15.80
N MET A 699 0.49 -8.75 15.15
CA MET A 699 -0.04 -7.45 15.53
C MET A 699 -1.40 -7.20 14.87
N VAL A 700 -2.43 -6.88 15.64
CA VAL A 700 -3.79 -6.69 15.15
C VAL A 700 -4.25 -5.27 15.41
N GLY A 701 -4.63 -4.57 14.34
CA GLY A 701 -5.05 -3.19 14.41
C GLY A 701 -6.18 -2.85 13.46
N ALA A 702 -6.50 -1.57 13.32
CA ALA A 702 -7.57 -1.13 12.44
C ALA A 702 -7.38 0.32 11.97
N ARG A 703 -7.94 0.62 10.80
CA ARG A 703 -8.14 2.01 10.37
C ARG A 703 -9.60 2.44 10.61
N PHE A 704 -9.78 3.65 11.11
CA PHE A 704 -11.06 4.29 11.40
C PHE A 704 -11.29 5.49 10.45
N ALA A 705 -12.54 5.91 10.29
CA ALA A 705 -12.85 7.17 9.61
C ALA A 705 -12.45 8.36 10.48
N GLY A 706 -12.26 9.54 9.87
CA GLY A 706 -11.98 10.78 10.61
C GLY A 706 -12.99 11.07 11.72
N ASP A 707 -12.52 11.61 12.84
CA ASP A 707 -13.33 11.84 14.04
C ASP A 707 -14.24 13.07 13.93
N THR A 708 -15.18 13.05 12.97
CA THR A 708 -16.02 14.20 12.61
C THR A 708 -17.47 14.06 13.05
N SER A 709 -17.86 12.91 13.61
CA SER A 709 -19.23 12.61 14.01
C SER A 709 -19.27 11.94 15.38
N ILE A 710 -20.22 12.37 16.20
CA ILE A 710 -20.53 11.74 17.50
C ILE A 710 -21.10 10.32 17.36
N TYR A 711 -21.61 9.95 16.17
CA TYR A 711 -22.20 8.64 15.90
C TYR A 711 -21.17 7.58 15.51
N TYR A 712 -19.93 7.97 15.19
CA TYR A 712 -18.87 7.03 14.85
C TYR A 712 -18.43 6.16 16.03
N GLY A 713 -18.73 6.57 17.27
CA GLY A 713 -18.61 5.73 18.46
C GLY A 713 -17.16 5.40 18.83
N TYR A 714 -16.27 6.38 18.76
CA TYR A 714 -14.85 6.18 19.09
C TYR A 714 -14.57 6.45 20.57
N ASP A 715 -14.15 5.40 21.28
CA ASP A 715 -13.42 5.50 22.54
C ASP A 715 -11.92 5.30 22.23
N TRP A 716 -11.23 6.40 21.92
CA TRP A 716 -9.82 6.33 21.52
C TRP A 716 -8.94 5.63 22.57
N PRO A 717 -8.99 5.99 23.87
CA PRO A 717 -8.24 5.27 24.89
C PRO A 717 -8.43 3.76 24.86
N GLY A 718 -9.69 3.29 24.80
CA GLY A 718 -10.00 1.87 24.75
C GLY A 718 -9.51 1.20 23.47
N LEU A 719 -9.69 1.84 22.32
CA LEU A 719 -9.21 1.32 21.03
C LEU A 719 -7.69 1.18 21.00
N PHE A 720 -6.93 2.17 21.48
CA PHE A 720 -5.46 2.08 21.58
C PHE A 720 -4.99 1.07 22.64
N GLN A 721 -5.80 0.79 23.66
CA GLN A 721 -5.48 -0.21 24.68
C GLN A 721 -5.64 -1.63 24.15
N TYR A 722 -6.66 -1.89 23.33
CA TYR A 722 -7.00 -3.24 22.87
C TYR A 722 -6.44 -3.60 21.50
N LEU A 723 -6.02 -2.62 20.69
CA LEU A 723 -5.45 -2.85 19.37
C LEU A 723 -3.96 -2.49 19.36
N ASP A 724 -3.17 -3.31 18.67
CA ASP A 724 -1.73 -3.08 18.51
C ASP A 724 -1.41 -1.87 17.65
N PHE A 725 -2.30 -1.53 16.70
CA PHE A 725 -2.20 -0.29 15.94
C PHE A 725 -3.56 0.32 15.58
N VAL A 726 -3.61 1.64 15.54
CA VAL A 726 -4.80 2.43 15.21
C VAL A 726 -4.42 3.57 14.27
N SER A 727 -5.18 3.72 13.19
CA SER A 727 -5.04 4.84 12.26
C SER A 727 -6.39 5.48 11.97
N ALA A 728 -6.43 6.80 11.78
CA ALA A 728 -7.62 7.52 11.33
C ALA A 728 -7.21 8.77 10.53
N ASP A 729 -8.17 9.39 9.84
CA ASP A 729 -7.88 10.56 9.01
C ASP A 729 -7.25 11.69 9.86
N TYR A 730 -6.25 12.35 9.31
CA TYR A 730 -5.50 13.39 10.02
C TYR A 730 -6.41 14.53 10.49
N SER A 731 -6.36 14.80 11.80
CA SER A 731 -6.73 16.09 12.39
C SER A 731 -5.68 16.47 13.43
N PRO A 732 -5.50 17.77 13.75
CA PRO A 732 -4.59 18.19 14.81
C PRO A 732 -4.89 17.48 16.13
N LEU A 733 -6.17 17.37 16.53
CA LEU A 733 -6.56 16.64 17.73
C LEU A 733 -6.20 15.15 17.66
N PHE A 734 -6.57 14.44 16.59
CA PHE A 734 -6.31 13.01 16.48
C PHE A 734 -4.81 12.69 16.50
N PHE A 735 -3.98 13.53 15.88
CA PHE A 735 -2.52 13.42 16.00
C PHE A 735 -2.05 13.45 17.47
N GLU A 736 -2.58 14.36 18.28
CA GLU A 736 -2.22 14.43 19.70
C GLU A 736 -2.74 13.22 20.49
N LYS A 737 -3.88 12.63 20.11
CA LYS A 737 -4.41 11.38 20.69
C LYS A 737 -3.52 10.19 20.34
N VAL A 738 -3.12 10.04 19.08
CA VAL A 738 -2.17 9.00 18.63
C VAL A 738 -0.87 9.12 19.40
N HIS A 739 -0.29 10.32 19.48
CA HIS A 739 0.95 10.57 20.22
C HIS A 739 0.84 10.25 21.72
N SER A 740 -0.36 10.39 22.31
CA SER A 740 -0.56 10.16 23.75
C SER A 740 -0.86 8.70 24.10
N TYR A 741 -1.58 7.98 23.24
CA TYR A 741 -2.12 6.64 23.56
C TYR A 741 -1.43 5.50 22.81
N ALA A 742 -0.80 5.75 21.66
CA ALA A 742 -0.18 4.68 20.89
C ALA A 742 1.02 4.07 21.63
N ALA A 743 1.15 2.74 21.57
CA ALA A 743 2.36 2.06 21.96
C ALA A 743 3.55 2.51 21.08
N ARG A 744 4.71 2.77 21.70
CA ARG A 744 5.92 3.13 20.96
C ARG A 744 6.31 2.01 19.99
N GLY A 745 6.65 2.40 18.76
CA GLY A 745 7.06 1.47 17.71
C GLY A 745 5.91 0.71 17.04
N SER A 746 4.65 1.00 17.39
CA SER A 746 3.50 0.44 16.66
C SER A 746 3.28 1.11 15.30
N LEU A 747 2.41 0.51 14.48
CA LEU A 747 1.92 1.11 13.23
C LEU A 747 0.80 2.13 13.43
N SER A 748 0.57 2.56 14.67
CA SER A 748 -0.39 3.63 14.90
C SER A 748 0.06 4.89 14.18
N GLY A 749 -0.90 5.56 13.56
CA GLY A 749 -0.60 6.55 12.55
C GLY A 749 -1.77 7.45 12.23
N ILE A 750 -1.56 8.25 11.21
CA ILE A 750 -2.59 9.09 10.61
C ILE A 750 -2.79 8.66 9.16
N THR A 751 -3.99 8.90 8.64
CA THR A 751 -4.30 8.72 7.22
C THR A 751 -4.45 10.06 6.53
N LEU A 752 -3.80 10.19 5.37
CA LEU A 752 -4.09 11.25 4.40
C LEU A 752 -4.98 10.67 3.32
N ARG A 753 -6.18 11.25 3.19
CA ARG A 753 -7.18 10.71 2.29
C ARG A 753 -6.77 10.87 0.83
N ASP A 754 -6.38 12.08 0.45
CA ASP A 754 -6.05 12.45 -0.92
C ASP A 754 -5.24 13.76 -0.94
N THR A 755 -4.95 14.28 -2.13
CA THR A 755 -4.14 15.48 -2.34
C THR A 755 -4.79 16.79 -1.87
N ARG A 756 -6.08 16.82 -1.51
CA ARG A 756 -6.78 18.05 -1.06
C ARG A 756 -6.46 18.45 0.35
N CYS A 757 -5.85 17.59 1.14
CA CYS A 757 -5.55 17.91 2.53
C CYS A 757 -4.54 19.08 2.65
N PHE A 758 -4.10 19.72 1.56
CA PHE A 758 -2.98 20.65 1.50
C PHE A 758 -3.24 21.86 0.57
N GLU A 759 -2.94 23.07 1.05
CA GLU A 759 -2.93 24.30 0.22
C GLU A 759 -1.50 24.69 -0.24
N ASP A 760 -0.46 24.19 0.45
CA ASP A 760 0.96 24.44 0.17
C ASP A 760 1.77 23.15 0.26
N GLY A 761 2.57 22.86 -0.76
CA GLY A 761 3.45 21.69 -0.80
C GLY A 761 4.53 21.67 0.28
N ALA A 762 4.83 22.78 0.98
CA ALA A 762 5.75 22.78 2.12
C ALA A 762 5.26 21.86 3.25
N TRP A 763 3.95 21.77 3.46
CA TRP A 763 3.33 20.94 4.49
C TRP A 763 3.58 19.45 4.27
N LEU A 764 3.58 18.99 3.02
CA LEU A 764 3.86 17.60 2.65
C LEU A 764 5.29 17.15 2.99
N SER A 765 6.24 18.10 3.06
CA SER A 765 7.58 17.83 3.57
C SER A 765 7.67 17.99 5.09
N TRP A 766 6.80 18.79 5.71
CA TRP A 766 6.82 19.03 7.15
C TRP A 766 6.14 17.93 7.97
N LEU A 767 4.98 17.42 7.53
CA LEU A 767 4.20 16.45 8.28
C LEU A 767 4.99 15.16 8.59
N PRO A 768 5.70 14.52 7.64
CA PRO A 768 6.49 13.32 7.95
C PRO A 768 7.51 13.56 9.06
N TRP A 769 8.13 14.74 9.11
CA TRP A 769 9.01 15.11 10.21
C TRP A 769 8.24 15.26 11.52
N ARG A 770 7.06 15.90 11.51
CA ARG A 770 6.21 15.97 12.71
C ARG A 770 5.87 14.59 13.26
N LEU A 771 5.54 13.62 12.39
CA LEU A 771 5.27 12.24 12.80
C LEU A 771 6.51 11.58 13.42
N ALA A 772 7.64 11.60 12.72
CA ALA A 772 8.88 10.98 13.17
C ALA A 772 9.40 11.59 14.49
N LEU A 773 9.29 12.91 14.65
CA LEU A 773 9.69 13.61 15.88
C LEU A 773 8.71 13.41 17.06
N ASN A 774 7.57 12.79 16.83
CA ASN A 774 6.66 12.37 17.89
C ASN A 774 6.56 10.84 17.94
N GLN A 775 7.49 10.13 17.28
CA GLN A 775 7.55 8.66 17.24
C GLN A 775 6.24 8.00 16.78
N VAL A 776 5.47 8.66 15.91
CA VAL A 776 4.24 8.11 15.30
C VAL A 776 4.63 7.25 14.10
N GLY A 777 4.42 5.94 14.20
CA GLY A 777 5.09 4.94 13.35
C GLY A 777 4.63 4.84 11.89
N ALA A 778 3.44 5.32 11.55
CA ALA A 778 2.93 5.16 10.19
C ALA A 778 2.22 6.40 9.62
N LEU A 779 2.42 6.60 8.32
CA LEU A 779 1.63 7.46 7.46
C LEU A 779 0.87 6.60 6.46
N TRP A 780 -0.45 6.62 6.56
CA TRP A 780 -1.34 5.87 5.68
C TRP A 780 -1.84 6.78 4.57
N LEU A 781 -1.95 6.24 3.36
CA LEU A 781 -2.53 6.90 2.20
C LEU A 781 -3.78 6.15 1.78
N ASP A 782 -4.87 6.89 1.55
CA ASP A 782 -6.12 6.38 0.98
C ASP A 782 -6.29 6.86 -0.46
N THR A 783 -7.40 6.50 -1.13
CA THR A 783 -7.81 7.04 -2.44
C THR A 783 -6.62 7.19 -3.39
N LEU A 784 -5.90 6.09 -3.58
CA LEU A 784 -4.62 6.08 -4.30
C LEU A 784 -4.80 6.36 -5.79
N TRP A 785 -5.88 5.86 -6.38
CA TRP A 785 -6.31 6.03 -7.76
C TRP A 785 -7.84 6.01 -7.82
N GLY A 786 -8.42 6.40 -8.96
CA GLY A 786 -9.85 6.23 -9.25
C GLY A 786 -10.10 5.01 -10.14
N ASP A 787 -11.35 4.77 -10.46
CA ASP A 787 -11.80 3.64 -11.29
C ASP A 787 -12.89 4.10 -12.29
N ALA A 788 -13.49 3.15 -13.01
CA ALA A 788 -14.56 3.40 -13.97
C ALA A 788 -15.79 4.09 -13.34
N HIS A 789 -16.12 3.80 -12.08
CA HIS A 789 -17.30 4.27 -11.37
C HIS A 789 -17.03 5.45 -10.43
N HIS A 790 -15.80 5.60 -9.95
CA HIS A 790 -15.37 6.62 -9.00
C HIS A 790 -14.20 7.43 -9.56
N ALA A 791 -14.52 8.58 -10.15
CA ALA A 791 -13.51 9.56 -10.48
C ALA A 791 -12.89 10.09 -9.18
N ALA A 792 -11.61 9.81 -8.96
CA ALA A 792 -10.85 10.29 -7.82
C ALA A 792 -9.92 11.44 -8.24
N PRO A 793 -10.44 12.67 -8.52
CA PRO A 793 -9.64 13.76 -9.11
C PRO A 793 -8.47 14.25 -8.27
N TYR A 794 -8.46 13.89 -7.00
CA TYR A 794 -7.43 14.28 -6.05
C TYR A 794 -6.59 13.08 -5.59
N ALA A 795 -6.71 11.93 -6.27
CA ALA A 795 -5.95 10.74 -5.95
C ALA A 795 -4.44 11.00 -5.97
N TRP A 796 -3.69 10.12 -5.31
CA TRP A 796 -2.22 10.17 -5.30
C TRP A 796 -1.60 9.81 -6.65
N MET A 797 -2.37 9.16 -7.52
CA MET A 797 -2.01 8.80 -8.88
C MET A 797 -2.92 9.51 -9.89
N GLN A 798 -2.30 9.95 -10.97
CA GLN A 798 -2.98 10.53 -12.12
C GLN A 798 -3.67 9.43 -12.95
N PRO A 799 -4.67 9.79 -13.79
CA PRO A 799 -5.36 8.82 -14.64
C PRO A 799 -4.47 8.08 -15.65
N ASP A 800 -3.27 8.59 -15.94
CA ASP A 800 -2.27 7.94 -16.80
C ASP A 800 -1.36 6.95 -16.04
N GLY A 801 -1.61 6.74 -14.74
CA GLY A 801 -0.81 5.87 -13.87
C GLY A 801 0.44 6.53 -13.29
N SER A 802 0.71 7.82 -13.59
CA SER A 802 1.84 8.53 -13.01
C SER A 802 1.57 9.02 -11.58
N LEU A 803 2.61 9.05 -10.75
CA LEU A 803 2.52 9.58 -9.38
C LEU A 803 2.46 11.11 -9.40
N THR A 804 1.59 11.70 -8.57
CA THR A 804 1.48 13.16 -8.48
C THR A 804 2.75 13.81 -7.91
N PRO A 805 3.03 15.09 -8.21
CA PRO A 805 4.12 15.85 -7.58
C PRO A 805 4.02 15.87 -6.04
N GLU A 806 2.79 15.93 -5.51
CA GLU A 806 2.46 15.89 -4.09
C GLU A 806 2.90 14.57 -3.46
N PHE A 807 2.56 13.45 -4.10
CA PHE A 807 3.00 12.13 -3.67
C PHE A 807 4.54 12.02 -3.62
N ASN A 808 5.21 12.41 -4.71
CA ASN A 808 6.67 12.31 -4.81
C ASN A 808 7.39 13.14 -3.73
N ARG A 809 6.85 14.32 -3.41
CA ARG A 809 7.38 15.17 -2.32
C ARG A 809 7.23 14.51 -0.95
N LEU A 810 6.04 13.97 -0.67
CA LEU A 810 5.73 13.28 0.59
C LEU A 810 6.61 12.04 0.76
N ALA A 811 6.58 11.14 -0.23
CA ALA A 811 7.33 9.89 -0.22
C ALA A 811 8.84 10.12 -0.16
N GLY A 812 9.36 11.11 -0.90
CA GLY A 812 10.77 11.51 -0.82
C GLY A 812 11.20 12.00 0.57
N THR A 813 10.30 12.70 1.28
CA THR A 813 10.55 13.12 2.66
C THR A 813 10.55 11.92 3.62
N VAL A 814 9.58 11.01 3.49
CA VAL A 814 9.55 9.77 4.29
C VAL A 814 10.82 8.95 4.06
N CYS A 815 11.25 8.78 2.80
CA CYS A 815 12.50 8.10 2.48
C CYS A 815 13.70 8.79 3.13
N ARG A 816 13.80 10.12 3.05
CA ARG A 816 14.87 10.88 3.71
C ARG A 816 14.92 10.62 5.21
N ILE A 817 13.78 10.58 5.90
CA ILE A 817 13.71 10.27 7.34
C ILE A 817 14.19 8.84 7.59
N ARG A 818 13.59 7.88 6.89
CA ARG A 818 13.84 6.44 7.03
C ARG A 818 15.31 6.10 6.80
N ASP A 819 15.93 6.79 5.85
CA ASP A 819 17.27 6.54 5.34
C ASP A 819 18.35 7.41 6.02
N SER A 820 17.99 8.16 7.08
CA SER A 820 18.93 8.95 7.89
C SER A 820 18.72 8.73 9.40
N VAL A 821 17.98 9.62 10.06
CA VAL A 821 17.81 9.68 11.51
C VAL A 821 16.58 8.94 12.02
N GLY A 822 15.66 8.51 11.14
CA GLY A 822 14.43 7.80 11.51
C GLY A 822 14.68 6.65 12.49
N PRO A 823 15.50 5.63 12.14
CA PRO A 823 15.77 4.52 13.04
C PRO A 823 16.31 4.94 14.42
N LEU A 824 17.11 6.00 14.48
CA LEU A 824 17.61 6.56 15.73
C LEU A 824 16.46 7.16 16.55
N LEU A 825 15.62 7.99 15.92
CA LEU A 825 14.50 8.65 16.59
C LEU A 825 13.53 7.63 17.20
N TYR A 826 13.21 6.55 16.49
CA TYR A 826 12.32 5.50 17.00
C TYR A 826 12.97 4.58 18.04
N ALA A 827 14.31 4.46 18.05
CA ALA A 827 15.04 3.69 19.06
C ALA A 827 15.39 4.49 20.33
N ALA A 828 15.24 5.82 20.31
CA ALA A 828 15.58 6.70 21.42
C ALA A 828 14.43 6.87 22.42
N ASP A 829 14.78 7.08 23.68
CA ASP A 829 13.82 7.32 24.76
C ASP A 829 13.39 8.80 24.78
N THR A 830 12.09 9.06 24.90
CA THR A 830 11.55 10.41 25.14
C THR A 830 11.32 10.67 26.64
N PRO A 831 11.61 11.88 27.14
CA PRO A 831 11.25 12.28 28.50
C PRO A 831 9.74 12.18 28.73
N ALA A 832 9.34 11.77 29.92
CA ALA A 832 7.91 11.75 30.28
C ALA A 832 7.35 13.19 30.29
N PRO A 833 6.13 13.42 29.75
CA PRO A 833 5.46 14.70 29.85
C PRO A 833 5.05 14.97 31.31
N ASN A 834 4.97 16.25 31.68
CA ASN A 834 4.63 16.68 33.05
C ASN A 834 3.24 17.34 33.14
N ILE A 835 2.51 17.39 32.03
CA ILE A 835 1.16 17.94 31.94
C ILE A 835 0.26 16.85 31.38
N ALA A 836 -0.85 16.59 32.07
CA ALA A 836 -1.90 15.70 31.59
C ALA A 836 -3.07 16.53 31.04
N VAL A 837 -3.72 16.04 30.00
CA VAL A 837 -4.96 16.62 29.43
C VAL A 837 -6.05 15.57 29.52
N TYR A 838 -7.13 15.84 30.24
CA TYR A 838 -8.18 14.85 30.43
C TYR A 838 -9.08 14.72 29.19
N ASP A 839 -9.33 13.47 28.79
CA ASP A 839 -10.23 13.11 27.70
C ASP A 839 -11.58 12.61 28.22
N SER A 840 -12.53 13.51 28.46
CA SER A 840 -13.83 13.17 29.07
C SER A 840 -14.82 12.57 28.06
N PRO A 841 -15.18 11.28 28.16
CA PRO A 841 -16.11 10.65 27.23
C PRO A 841 -17.54 11.18 27.39
N TYR A 842 -17.99 11.42 28.62
CA TYR A 842 -19.35 11.91 28.89
C TYR A 842 -19.53 13.36 28.41
N SER A 843 -18.50 14.20 28.56
CA SER A 843 -18.57 15.60 28.12
C SER A 843 -18.65 15.72 26.61
N ARG A 844 -18.06 14.77 25.87
CA ARG A 844 -18.21 14.66 24.42
C ARG A 844 -19.67 14.49 24.02
N TYR A 845 -20.39 13.54 24.62
CA TYR A 845 -21.82 13.35 24.33
C TYR A 845 -22.68 14.51 24.81
N LEU A 846 -22.42 15.03 26.02
CA LEU A 846 -23.15 16.17 26.55
C LEU A 846 -23.09 17.36 25.58
N SER A 847 -21.93 17.64 24.98
CA SER A 847 -21.77 18.73 24.01
C SER A 847 -22.63 18.58 22.74
N GLY A 848 -23.10 17.37 22.42
CA GLY A 848 -24.00 17.14 21.29
C GLY A 848 -25.48 17.36 21.61
N VAL A 849 -25.88 17.31 22.88
CA VAL A 849 -27.30 17.39 23.30
C VAL A 849 -27.63 18.54 24.24
N ASN A 850 -26.62 19.25 24.75
CA ASN A 850 -26.80 20.43 25.57
C ASN A 850 -26.32 21.68 24.81
N ASP A 851 -27.22 22.63 24.60
CA ASP A 851 -27.05 23.83 23.77
C ASP A 851 -26.59 25.08 24.54
N GLU A 852 -26.17 24.93 25.81
CA GLU A 852 -25.67 26.06 26.62
C GLU A 852 -24.44 26.73 26.01
N TYR A 853 -23.61 25.95 25.29
CA TYR A 853 -22.45 26.42 24.56
C TYR A 853 -22.54 25.95 23.11
N ALA A 854 -22.10 26.79 22.17
CA ALA A 854 -22.00 26.41 20.76
C ALA A 854 -20.74 25.56 20.47
N ASP A 855 -19.73 25.67 21.32
CA ASP A 855 -18.47 24.93 21.21
C ASP A 855 -18.63 23.46 21.62
N THR A 856 -17.90 22.58 20.94
CA THR A 856 -17.84 21.14 21.24
C THR A 856 -16.66 20.78 22.14
N CYS A 857 -16.74 19.62 22.80
CA CYS A 857 -15.63 19.10 23.59
C CYS A 857 -14.33 18.93 22.76
N CYS A 858 -14.44 18.39 21.53
CA CYS A 858 -13.29 18.20 20.65
C CYS A 858 -12.63 19.52 20.25
N GLN A 859 -13.41 20.57 19.96
CA GLN A 859 -12.86 21.89 19.62
C GLN A 859 -12.06 22.50 20.78
N SER A 860 -12.58 22.41 22.01
CA SER A 860 -11.86 22.89 23.20
C SER A 860 -10.61 22.06 23.48
N GLN A 861 -10.67 20.73 23.33
CA GLN A 861 -9.48 19.86 23.45
C GLN A 861 -8.39 20.22 22.44
N GLU A 862 -8.77 20.46 21.17
CA GLU A 862 -7.82 20.86 20.14
C GLU A 862 -7.21 22.24 20.45
N ALA A 863 -8.02 23.22 20.85
CA ALA A 863 -7.55 24.54 21.23
C ALA A 863 -6.60 24.50 22.43
N ALA A 864 -6.92 23.72 23.47
CA ALA A 864 -6.06 23.52 24.62
C ALA A 864 -4.71 22.91 24.23
N ALA A 865 -4.74 21.84 23.43
CA ALA A 865 -3.53 21.19 22.94
C ALA A 865 -2.64 22.14 22.11
N GLN A 866 -3.25 22.92 21.21
CA GLN A 866 -2.52 23.95 20.44
C GLN A 866 -1.87 24.98 21.35
N LEU A 867 -2.60 25.54 22.32
CA LEU A 867 -2.07 26.54 23.26
C LEU A 867 -0.91 26.00 24.11
N LEU A 868 -1.01 24.74 24.57
CA LEU A 868 0.07 24.07 25.29
C LEU A 868 1.33 23.91 24.41
N ARG A 869 1.16 23.54 23.12
CA ARG A 869 2.29 23.50 22.17
C ARG A 869 2.93 24.89 22.01
N PHE A 870 2.15 25.96 21.90
CA PHE A 870 2.68 27.34 21.81
C PHE A 870 3.41 27.79 23.07
N ALA A 871 2.97 27.34 24.24
CA ALA A 871 3.66 27.59 25.51
C ALA A 871 4.99 26.80 25.63
N GLY A 872 5.30 25.92 24.67
CA GLY A 872 6.53 25.13 24.64
C GLY A 872 6.55 24.00 25.65
N VAL A 873 5.38 23.49 26.05
CA VAL A 873 5.25 22.40 27.04
C VAL A 873 4.85 21.09 26.40
N SER A 874 5.46 20.00 26.88
CA SER A 874 5.06 18.63 26.55
C SER A 874 3.89 18.19 27.43
N PHE A 875 2.88 17.59 26.81
CA PHE A 875 1.71 17.04 27.49
C PHE A 875 1.33 15.69 26.89
N GLN A 876 0.47 14.95 27.60
CA GLN A 876 -0.22 13.78 27.07
C GLN A 876 -1.70 13.81 27.44
N PHE A 877 -2.55 13.27 26.58
CA PHE A 877 -3.92 12.96 26.94
C PHE A 877 -3.97 11.78 27.90
N VAL A 878 -4.94 11.80 28.82
CA VAL A 878 -5.17 10.73 29.79
C VAL A 878 -6.64 10.30 29.82
N SER A 879 -6.84 8.99 29.93
CA SER A 879 -8.17 8.36 30.03
C SER A 879 -8.72 8.42 31.46
N LYS A 880 -9.99 8.03 31.62
CA LYS A 880 -10.64 7.90 32.94
C LYS A 880 -9.84 6.99 33.89
N THR A 881 -9.39 5.83 33.39
CA THR A 881 -8.60 4.88 34.19
C THR A 881 -7.29 5.48 34.67
N GLN A 882 -6.64 6.31 33.83
CA GLN A 882 -5.41 7.01 34.17
C GLN A 882 -5.66 8.20 35.12
N LEU A 883 -6.78 8.91 34.98
CA LEU A 883 -7.15 10.03 35.84
C LEU A 883 -7.23 9.62 37.32
N VAL A 884 -7.88 8.48 37.60
CA VAL A 884 -8.06 7.97 38.96
C VAL A 884 -6.71 7.58 39.61
N ALA A 885 -5.71 7.22 38.80
CA ALA A 885 -4.37 6.84 39.24
C ALA A 885 -3.35 8.00 39.15
N LEU A 886 -3.78 9.22 38.82
CA LEU A 886 -2.88 10.33 38.50
C LEU A 886 -2.16 10.86 39.76
N ASP A 887 -0.83 10.93 39.70
CA ASP A 887 0.01 11.44 40.78
C ASP A 887 0.52 12.86 40.46
N PRO A 888 0.20 13.89 41.29
CA PRO A 888 0.77 15.24 41.19
C PRO A 888 2.30 15.30 41.17
N ALA A 889 3.01 14.31 41.72
CA ALA A 889 4.47 14.28 41.70
C ALA A 889 5.04 13.97 40.30
N VAL A 890 4.28 13.23 39.48
CA VAL A 890 4.64 12.89 38.10
C VAL A 890 4.03 13.92 37.14
N PHE A 891 2.73 14.16 37.27
CA PHE A 891 1.98 15.14 36.51
C PHE A 891 1.55 16.27 37.43
N PRO A 892 2.36 17.33 37.62
CA PRO A 892 2.00 18.47 38.48
C PRO A 892 0.80 19.27 37.97
N VAL A 893 0.44 19.14 36.69
CA VAL A 893 -0.66 19.89 36.08
C VAL A 893 -1.60 18.94 35.32
N LEU A 894 -2.90 19.14 35.52
CA LEU A 894 -3.97 18.51 34.78
C LEU A 894 -4.87 19.58 34.14
N VAL A 895 -5.06 19.49 32.83
CA VAL A 895 -5.93 20.37 32.04
C VAL A 895 -7.24 19.64 31.75
N LEU A 896 -8.36 20.33 31.96
CA LEU A 896 -9.73 19.82 31.87
C LEU A 896 -10.51 20.57 30.76
N PRO A 897 -10.18 20.34 29.49
CA PRO A 897 -10.88 20.98 28.37
C PRO A 897 -12.33 20.49 28.30
N PHE A 898 -13.26 21.40 28.52
CA PHE A 898 -14.71 21.23 28.38
C PHE A 898 -15.30 20.06 29.19
N CYS A 899 -14.72 19.74 30.34
CA CYS A 899 -15.07 18.58 31.17
C CYS A 899 -16.34 18.80 32.02
N ARG A 900 -17.47 19.06 31.38
CA ARG A 900 -18.75 19.41 32.03
C ARG A 900 -19.49 18.21 32.63
N ALA A 901 -19.43 17.04 32.01
CA ALA A 901 -20.04 15.81 32.51
C ALA A 901 -18.96 14.88 33.09
N LEU A 902 -19.10 14.52 34.36
CA LEU A 902 -18.20 13.64 35.10
C LEU A 902 -19.02 12.71 36.00
N ASP A 903 -18.60 11.48 36.21
CA ASP A 903 -19.17 10.62 37.24
C ASP A 903 -18.64 10.99 38.64
N LYS A 904 -19.02 10.18 39.63
CA LYS A 904 -18.61 10.39 41.01
C LYS A 904 -17.12 10.14 41.22
N ASP A 905 -16.57 9.07 40.65
CA ASP A 905 -15.19 8.66 40.86
C ASP A 905 -14.22 9.68 40.24
N GLU A 906 -14.57 10.23 39.07
CA GLU A 906 -13.85 11.33 38.42
C GLU A 906 -13.83 12.58 39.30
N ARG A 907 -14.98 12.99 39.86
CA ARG A 907 -15.05 14.14 40.77
C ARG A 907 -14.22 13.93 42.04
N ASP A 908 -14.29 12.74 42.63
CA ASP A 908 -13.54 12.40 43.83
C ASP A 908 -12.04 12.37 43.54
N ALA A 909 -11.62 11.84 42.39
CA ALA A 909 -10.24 11.83 41.93
C ALA A 909 -9.69 13.26 41.72
N LEU A 910 -10.46 14.15 41.08
CA LEU A 910 -10.05 15.56 40.89
C LEU A 910 -9.88 16.30 42.21
N ARG A 911 -10.77 16.06 43.18
CA ARG A 911 -10.65 16.62 44.54
C ARG A 911 -9.42 16.08 45.26
N ALA A 912 -9.15 14.78 45.15
CA ALA A 912 -7.97 14.15 45.73
C ALA A 912 -6.68 14.71 45.12
N TYR A 913 -6.62 14.83 43.80
CA TYR A 913 -5.52 15.39 43.05
C TYR A 913 -5.21 16.84 43.48
N PHE A 914 -6.24 17.69 43.60
CA PHE A 914 -6.10 19.05 44.12
C PHE A 914 -5.57 19.08 45.57
N LYS A 915 -6.14 18.26 46.46
CA LYS A 915 -5.70 18.17 47.88
C LYS A 915 -4.26 17.70 48.01
N ASN A 916 -3.81 16.81 47.12
CA ASN A 916 -2.45 16.27 47.10
C ASN A 916 -1.43 17.23 46.46
N GLY A 917 -1.84 18.44 46.07
CA GLY A 917 -0.95 19.50 45.58
C GLY A 917 -0.89 19.64 44.06
N GLY A 918 -1.77 18.95 43.33
CA GLY A 918 -1.88 19.09 41.88
C GLY A 918 -2.51 20.42 41.46
N ALA A 919 -2.15 20.89 40.26
CA ALA A 919 -2.72 22.07 39.64
C ALA A 919 -3.78 21.70 38.60
N LEU A 920 -4.98 22.27 38.69
CA LEU A 920 -6.08 22.06 37.75
C LEU A 920 -6.30 23.29 36.86
N ILE A 921 -6.32 23.12 35.54
CA ILE A 921 -6.68 24.17 34.59
C ILE A 921 -7.97 23.76 33.89
N ALA A 922 -9.04 24.55 34.01
CA ALA A 922 -10.32 24.28 33.37
C ALA A 922 -10.79 25.50 32.56
N ASP A 923 -11.42 25.27 31.42
CA ASP A 923 -11.98 26.33 30.59
C ASP A 923 -13.38 26.73 31.07
N VAL A 924 -14.24 25.75 31.32
CA VAL A 924 -15.57 25.90 31.94
C VAL A 924 -15.59 25.17 33.29
N ILE A 925 -16.62 25.41 34.11
CA ILE A 925 -16.75 24.74 35.41
C ILE A 925 -16.87 23.22 35.18
N PRO A 926 -15.92 22.42 35.70
CA PRO A 926 -15.95 20.99 35.48
C PRO A 926 -16.98 20.27 36.37
N GLY A 927 -17.56 19.20 35.85
CA GLY A 927 -18.49 18.35 36.60
C GLY A 927 -19.80 19.02 37.02
N THR A 928 -20.31 19.95 36.20
CA THR A 928 -21.64 20.56 36.37
C THR A 928 -22.77 19.57 36.08
N PHE A 929 -22.46 18.49 35.34
CA PHE A 929 -23.35 17.38 35.05
C PHE A 929 -22.74 16.04 35.50
N ASP A 930 -23.59 15.05 35.75
CA ASP A 930 -23.18 13.66 35.96
C ASP A 930 -22.94 12.93 34.62
N SER A 931 -22.50 11.68 34.68
CA SER A 931 -22.29 10.83 33.50
C SER A 931 -23.56 10.56 32.69
N HIS A 932 -24.74 10.82 33.26
CA HIS A 932 -26.04 10.67 32.63
C HIS A 932 -26.60 12.00 32.12
N GLY A 933 -25.83 13.10 32.17
CA GLY A 933 -26.28 14.41 31.70
C GLY A 933 -27.27 15.12 32.63
N ARG A 934 -27.35 14.72 33.90
CA ARG A 934 -28.15 15.45 34.91
C ARG A 934 -27.30 16.46 35.64
N ARG A 935 -27.87 17.63 35.97
CA ARG A 935 -27.16 18.68 36.73
C ARG A 935 -26.83 18.21 38.13
N VAL A 936 -25.61 18.53 38.59
CA VAL A 936 -25.08 18.15 39.90
C VAL A 936 -24.97 19.39 40.79
N SER A 937 -25.72 19.42 41.89
CA SER A 937 -25.65 20.46 42.92
C SER A 937 -24.76 20.06 44.10
N GLU A 938 -24.82 18.81 44.54
CA GLU A 938 -24.01 18.26 45.64
C GLU A 938 -22.63 17.77 45.16
N GLN A 939 -21.58 17.94 45.98
CA GLN A 939 -20.19 17.55 45.65
C GLN A 939 -19.57 18.24 44.42
N SER A 940 -20.20 19.29 43.89
CA SER A 940 -19.71 20.09 42.75
C SER A 940 -18.30 20.66 42.97
N LEU A 941 -17.46 20.76 41.93
CA LEU A 941 -16.06 21.19 42.04
C LEU A 941 -15.89 22.72 42.25
N ASN A 942 -16.98 23.46 42.41
CA ASN A 942 -16.97 24.92 42.49
C ASN A 942 -16.10 25.47 43.62
N ASP A 943 -16.14 24.81 44.78
CA ASP A 943 -15.39 25.19 45.98
C ASP A 943 -13.87 25.15 45.75
N ILE A 944 -13.37 24.13 45.06
CA ILE A 944 -11.93 24.02 44.77
C ILE A 944 -11.48 25.05 43.73
N PHE A 945 -12.36 25.46 42.81
CA PHE A 945 -12.10 26.56 41.87
C PHE A 945 -12.35 27.96 42.47
N GLY A 946 -12.82 28.03 43.73
CA GLY A 946 -13.02 29.29 44.43
C GLY A 946 -14.18 30.13 43.88
N VAL A 947 -15.19 29.50 43.28
CA VAL A 947 -16.36 30.17 42.69
C VAL A 947 -17.65 29.74 43.37
N ASN A 948 -18.65 30.62 43.35
CA ASN A 948 -20.01 30.32 43.78
C ASN A 948 -20.92 30.40 42.56
N PRO A 949 -21.50 29.29 42.07
CA PRO A 949 -22.41 29.34 40.93
C PRO A 949 -23.82 29.78 41.37
N ALA A 950 -24.63 30.20 40.40
CA ALA A 950 -26.08 30.15 40.52
C ALA A 950 -26.62 28.75 40.12
N ASP A 951 -27.89 28.46 40.41
CA ASP A 951 -28.51 27.15 40.12
C ASP A 951 -28.53 26.79 38.61
N THR A 952 -28.50 27.79 37.72
CA THR A 952 -28.48 27.63 36.26
C THR A 952 -27.40 28.48 35.61
N ALA A 953 -26.66 27.86 34.68
CA ALA A 953 -25.66 28.56 33.86
C ALA A 953 -26.36 29.58 32.96
N ARG A 954 -25.76 30.75 32.80
CA ARG A 954 -26.26 31.81 31.90
C ARG A 954 -25.14 32.25 30.98
N VAL A 955 -24.93 31.49 29.92
CA VAL A 955 -23.89 31.76 28.92
C VAL A 955 -24.27 32.98 28.09
N VAL A 956 -23.38 33.96 28.02
CA VAL A 956 -23.55 35.19 27.24
C VAL A 956 -22.28 35.47 26.43
N GLN A 957 -22.44 36.12 25.28
CA GLN A 957 -21.29 36.68 24.55
C GLN A 957 -20.88 38.00 25.19
N ALA A 958 -19.63 38.12 25.60
CA ALA A 958 -19.08 39.36 26.13
C ALA A 958 -17.62 39.55 25.73
N VAL A 959 -17.19 40.81 25.66
CA VAL A 959 -15.79 41.17 25.40
C VAL A 959 -14.95 40.90 26.64
N LEU A 960 -13.93 40.05 26.48
CA LEU A 960 -12.98 39.68 27.52
C LEU A 960 -11.88 40.75 27.65
N ALA A 961 -11.57 41.15 28.88
CA ALA A 961 -10.52 42.12 29.18
C ALA A 961 -9.73 41.70 30.44
N PRO A 962 -8.39 41.60 30.38
CA PRO A 962 -7.56 41.39 31.57
C PRO A 962 -7.72 42.54 32.57
N VAL A 963 -7.64 42.21 33.87
CA VAL A 963 -7.68 43.21 34.94
C VAL A 963 -6.29 43.84 35.08
N ASP A 964 -6.09 45.03 34.52
CA ASP A 964 -4.84 45.79 34.68
C ASP A 964 -4.66 46.22 36.14
N ALA A 965 -3.60 45.75 36.80
CA ALA A 965 -3.11 46.34 38.04
C ALA A 965 -2.39 47.68 37.74
N GLY A 966 -3.11 48.68 37.22
CA GLY A 966 -2.66 50.08 37.19
C GLY A 966 -2.55 50.82 35.85
N SER A 967 -3.14 50.34 34.74
CA SER A 967 -3.18 51.05 33.45
C SER A 967 -4.62 51.33 33.00
N ALA A 968 -4.89 52.53 32.50
CA ALA A 968 -6.23 53.00 32.12
C ALA A 968 -6.71 52.52 30.73
N ALA A 969 -6.08 51.49 30.16
CA ALA A 969 -6.48 50.92 28.88
C ALA A 969 -6.32 49.39 28.91
N ALA A 970 -7.24 48.70 29.60
CA ALA A 970 -7.36 47.25 29.48
C ALA A 970 -7.54 46.90 28.00
N LYS A 971 -6.60 46.14 27.42
CA LYS A 971 -6.69 45.73 26.01
C LYS A 971 -7.80 44.67 25.87
N ASP A 972 -8.73 44.95 24.97
CA ASP A 972 -9.73 43.99 24.49
C ASP A 972 -9.03 42.69 24.04
N ALA A 973 -9.42 41.57 24.63
CA ALA A 973 -8.92 40.21 24.36
C ALA A 973 -9.91 39.38 23.51
N GLY A 974 -10.87 40.04 22.85
CA GLY A 974 -11.88 39.46 21.97
C GLY A 974 -13.14 39.00 22.68
N TRP A 975 -14.14 38.61 21.89
CA TRP A 975 -15.39 38.02 22.40
C TRP A 975 -15.15 36.61 22.94
N ALA A 976 -15.90 36.25 23.99
CA ALA A 976 -15.93 34.92 24.58
C ALA A 976 -17.34 34.55 25.07
N SER A 977 -17.66 33.26 25.00
CA SER A 977 -18.86 32.65 25.58
C SER A 977 -18.66 32.43 27.08
N VAL A 978 -19.09 33.39 27.91
CA VAL A 978 -18.84 33.36 29.37
C VAL A 978 -20.10 32.99 30.14
N ASP A 979 -19.98 32.17 31.18
CA ASP A 979 -21.10 31.93 32.10
C ASP A 979 -21.24 33.09 33.10
N ALA A 980 -22.26 33.94 32.88
CA ALA A 980 -22.55 35.10 33.70
C ALA A 980 -23.18 34.78 35.05
N SER A 981 -23.41 33.50 35.37
CA SER A 981 -23.81 33.04 36.70
C SER A 981 -22.61 32.87 37.66
N VAL A 982 -21.38 32.83 37.12
CA VAL A 982 -20.18 32.57 37.90
C VAL A 982 -19.72 33.81 38.64
N VAL A 983 -19.70 33.72 39.97
CA VAL A 983 -19.20 34.77 40.86
C VAL A 983 -17.94 34.28 41.56
N ALA A 984 -16.88 35.09 41.50
CA ALA A 984 -15.65 34.84 42.23
C ALA A 984 -15.92 34.85 43.75
N GLY A 985 -15.67 33.73 44.41
CA GLY A 985 -15.76 33.56 45.85
C GLY A 985 -14.39 33.76 46.51
N ALA A 986 -13.70 32.65 46.81
CA ALA A 986 -12.32 32.67 47.30
C ALA A 986 -11.27 32.88 46.19
N GLY A 987 -11.65 32.64 44.94
CA GLY A 987 -10.80 32.83 43.77
C GLY A 987 -10.64 34.31 43.40
N ILE A 988 -9.51 34.63 42.76
CA ILE A 988 -9.18 35.98 42.29
C ILE A 988 -9.34 36.02 40.77
N ALA A 989 -10.23 36.88 40.27
CA ALA A 989 -10.44 37.08 38.84
C ALA A 989 -9.30 37.92 38.23
N LEU A 990 -8.59 37.36 37.26
CA LEU A 990 -7.53 38.04 36.51
C LEU A 990 -8.04 38.69 35.21
N ALA A 991 -9.26 38.38 34.80
CA ALA A 991 -9.95 39.03 33.69
C ALA A 991 -11.44 39.21 34.01
N ARG A 992 -12.12 40.02 33.20
CA ARG A 992 -13.58 40.14 33.21
C ARG A 992 -14.10 40.13 31.78
N ALA A 993 -15.27 39.53 31.58
CA ALA A 993 -16.01 39.58 30.34
C ALA A 993 -17.30 40.37 30.58
N GLY A 994 -17.31 41.64 30.19
CA GLY A 994 -18.27 42.61 30.72
C GLY A 994 -18.15 42.71 32.25
N GLU A 995 -19.24 42.43 32.97
CA GLU A 995 -19.25 42.43 34.45
C GLU A 995 -18.82 41.09 35.08
N THR A 996 -18.81 40.02 34.28
CA THR A 996 -18.60 38.63 34.72
C THR A 996 -17.12 38.35 34.98
N ALA A 997 -16.82 37.61 36.05
CA ALA A 997 -15.45 37.18 36.36
C ALA A 997 -14.96 36.12 35.35
N ALA A 998 -13.71 36.28 34.89
CA ALA A 998 -13.03 35.34 34.02
C ALA A 998 -11.56 35.17 34.47
N TRP A 999 -10.90 34.10 34.04
CA TRP A 999 -9.50 33.79 34.40
C TRP A 999 -9.30 33.81 35.93
N ILE A 1000 -10.06 32.98 36.62
CA ILE A 1000 -10.14 32.93 38.08
C ILE A 1000 -9.08 31.97 38.61
N VAL A 1001 -8.17 32.50 39.43
CA VAL A 1001 -7.13 31.70 40.11
C VAL A 1001 -7.53 31.46 41.56
N ASN A 1002 -7.45 30.22 42.02
CA ASN A 1002 -7.59 29.87 43.43
C ASN A 1002 -6.34 29.11 43.92
N ARG A 1003 -5.90 29.43 45.13
CA ARG A 1003 -4.81 28.73 45.82
C ARG A 1003 -5.29 28.38 47.22
N ALA A 1004 -5.53 27.10 47.48
CA ALA A 1004 -6.03 26.63 48.78
C ALA A 1004 -5.24 25.40 49.25
N GLY A 1005 -4.66 25.49 50.46
CA GLY A 1005 -3.71 24.48 50.94
C GLY A 1005 -2.51 24.38 50.00
N ASN A 1006 -2.20 23.15 49.54
CA ASN A 1006 -1.16 22.88 48.55
C ASN A 1006 -1.69 22.87 47.11
N GLY A 1007 -3.01 22.94 46.90
CA GLY A 1007 -3.63 22.83 45.58
C GLY A 1007 -3.72 24.18 44.86
N HIS A 1008 -3.72 24.12 43.53
CA HIS A 1008 -3.82 25.28 42.66
C HIS A 1008 -4.90 25.07 41.59
N THR A 1009 -5.73 26.07 41.30
CA THR A 1009 -6.66 26.01 40.17
C THR A 1009 -6.64 27.27 39.33
N PHE A 1010 -6.89 27.11 38.03
CA PHE A 1010 -7.14 28.19 37.09
C PHE A 1010 -8.37 27.89 36.24
N LEU A 1011 -9.42 28.70 36.37
CA LEU A 1011 -10.67 28.58 35.62
C LEU A 1011 -10.80 29.74 34.61
N LEU A 1012 -10.91 29.46 33.32
CA LEU A 1012 -11.11 30.52 32.32
C LEU A 1012 -12.50 31.15 32.39
N ASN A 1013 -13.51 30.32 32.68
CA ASN A 1013 -14.95 30.62 32.60
C ASN A 1013 -15.46 30.87 31.16
N HIS A 1014 -14.76 30.32 30.17
CA HIS A 1014 -15.17 30.27 28.77
C HIS A 1014 -14.40 29.13 28.09
N PRO A 1015 -14.92 28.51 27.01
CA PRO A 1015 -14.19 27.46 26.29
C PRO A 1015 -12.83 27.94 25.80
N PHE A 1016 -11.84 27.03 25.70
CA PHE A 1016 -10.56 27.36 25.07
C PHE A 1016 -10.79 27.82 23.63
N ARG A 1017 -10.28 29.01 23.28
CA ARG A 1017 -10.48 29.55 21.93
C ARG A 1017 -9.38 29.08 21.00
N ALA A 1018 -9.75 28.75 19.77
CA ALA A 1018 -8.81 28.34 18.75
C ALA A 1018 -7.88 29.50 18.34
N VAL A 1019 -6.67 29.15 17.89
CA VAL A 1019 -5.73 30.12 17.32
C VAL A 1019 -6.24 30.65 15.99
N GLN A 1020 -6.39 31.97 15.90
CA GLN A 1020 -6.90 32.63 14.70
C GLN A 1020 -5.76 32.87 13.70
N ARG A 1021 -6.08 32.86 12.40
CA ARG A 1021 -5.13 33.22 11.33
C ARG A 1021 -5.56 34.53 10.67
N GLN A 1022 -4.63 35.47 10.53
CA GLN A 1022 -4.82 36.71 9.77
C GLN A 1022 -3.66 36.88 8.78
N GLY A 1023 -3.91 36.53 7.51
CA GLY A 1023 -2.84 36.37 6.53
C GLY A 1023 -1.84 35.31 7.02
N ASN A 1024 -0.54 35.61 6.97
CA ASN A 1024 0.53 34.72 7.44
C ASN A 1024 0.85 34.86 8.94
N ARG A 1025 0.00 35.53 9.73
CA ARG A 1025 0.21 35.72 11.18
C ARG A 1025 -0.80 34.91 11.98
N ARG A 1026 -0.30 34.11 12.92
CA ARG A 1026 -1.11 33.47 13.96
C ARG A 1026 -1.39 34.49 15.06
N ILE A 1027 -2.66 34.58 15.46
CA ILE A 1027 -3.10 35.40 16.57
C ILE A 1027 -3.44 34.46 17.71
N LEU A 1028 -2.54 34.42 18.69
CA LEU A 1028 -2.73 33.64 19.90
C LEU A 1028 -3.80 34.32 20.78
N PRO A 1029 -4.82 33.56 21.23
CA PRO A 1029 -5.74 34.01 22.26
C PRO A 1029 -4.98 34.44 23.53
N ALA A 1030 -5.43 35.51 24.18
CA ALA A 1030 -4.74 36.10 25.33
C ALA A 1030 -4.67 35.14 26.55
N GLU A 1031 -5.60 34.19 26.64
CA GLU A 1031 -5.59 33.12 27.64
C GLU A 1031 -4.39 32.19 27.51
N GLY A 1032 -3.77 32.07 26.33
CA GLY A 1032 -2.55 31.28 26.15
C GLY A 1032 -1.39 31.83 27.00
N GLU A 1033 -1.23 33.16 27.01
CA GLU A 1033 -0.24 33.81 27.88
C GLU A 1033 -0.64 33.71 29.36
N ALA A 1034 -1.94 33.82 29.67
CA ALA A 1034 -2.42 33.66 31.04
C ALA A 1034 -2.15 32.25 31.59
N VAL A 1035 -2.36 31.20 30.78
CA VAL A 1035 -1.99 29.82 31.10
C VAL A 1035 -0.48 29.71 31.29
N ALA A 1036 0.34 30.28 30.41
CA ALA A 1036 1.80 30.23 30.54
C ALA A 1036 2.29 30.94 31.82
N VAL A 1037 1.71 32.09 32.18
CA VAL A 1037 1.99 32.78 33.46
C VAL A 1037 1.61 31.89 34.64
N PHE A 1038 0.40 31.32 34.64
CA PHE A 1038 -0.05 30.44 35.71
C PHE A 1038 0.91 29.25 35.88
N LEU A 1039 1.33 28.62 34.79
CA LEU A 1039 2.30 27.51 34.81
C LEU A 1039 3.66 27.94 35.39
N ARG A 1040 4.16 29.14 35.07
CA ARG A 1040 5.43 29.66 35.63
C ARG A 1040 5.36 29.92 37.13
N ASP A 1041 4.19 30.28 37.64
CA ASP A 1041 3.98 30.56 39.05
C ASP A 1041 3.76 29.29 39.91
N LEU A 1042 3.78 28.10 39.29
CA LEU A 1042 3.68 26.82 39.99
C LEU A 1042 5.05 26.36 40.50
N PRO A 1043 5.13 25.77 41.71
CA PRO A 1043 6.38 25.23 42.25
C PRO A 1043 7.01 24.19 41.31
N GLY A 1044 8.30 24.38 40.97
CA GLY A 1044 9.07 23.43 40.16
C GLY A 1044 8.76 23.43 38.66
N MET A 1045 7.85 24.29 38.19
CA MET A 1045 7.50 24.42 36.77
C MET A 1045 8.27 25.54 36.05
N ALA A 1046 8.72 26.57 36.76
CA ALA A 1046 9.44 27.70 36.15
C ALA A 1046 10.69 27.28 35.34
N ASP A 1047 11.51 26.36 35.88
CA ASP A 1047 12.72 25.85 35.20
C ASP A 1047 12.41 24.92 34.02
N ARG A 1048 11.15 24.50 33.86
CA ARG A 1048 10.68 23.58 32.82
C ARG A 1048 10.02 24.31 31.64
N LEU A 1049 9.85 25.63 31.73
CA LEU A 1049 9.22 26.47 30.73
C LEU A 1049 10.27 27.28 29.96
N SER A 1050 9.99 27.58 28.70
CA SER A 1050 10.85 28.46 27.91
C SER A 1050 10.88 29.87 28.54
N THR A 1051 12.09 30.41 28.75
CA THR A 1051 12.30 31.77 29.24
C THR A 1051 12.49 32.79 28.10
N ALA A 1052 12.25 32.38 26.84
CA ALA A 1052 12.40 33.25 25.69
C ALA A 1052 11.31 34.33 25.65
N SER A 1053 11.66 35.55 25.25
CA SER A 1053 10.72 36.68 25.14
C SER A 1053 9.70 36.54 24.01
N GLU A 1054 10.02 35.73 22.99
CA GLU A 1054 9.11 35.35 21.91
C GLU A 1054 9.06 33.82 21.81
N PRO A 1055 7.86 33.20 21.69
CA PRO A 1055 7.75 31.76 21.53
C PRO A 1055 8.27 31.31 20.17
N PHE A 1056 9.01 30.20 20.16
CA PHE A 1056 9.37 29.53 18.91
C PHE A 1056 8.11 28.93 18.28
N LEU A 1057 7.84 29.25 17.01
CA LEU A 1057 6.70 28.73 16.26
C LEU A 1057 7.12 27.43 15.57
N GLY A 1058 7.14 26.37 16.38
CA GLY A 1058 7.58 25.05 15.96
C GLY A 1058 7.65 24.11 17.16
N THR A 1059 8.27 22.95 16.95
CA THR A 1059 8.44 21.93 17.99
C THR A 1059 9.92 21.70 18.27
N ILE A 1060 10.28 21.61 19.55
CA ILE A 1060 11.60 21.16 20.00
C ILE A 1060 11.40 19.86 20.78
N CYS A 1061 11.93 18.76 20.26
CA CYS A 1061 11.91 17.44 20.91
C CYS A 1061 13.28 17.11 21.49
N GLN A 1062 13.29 16.46 22.64
CA GLN A 1062 14.50 15.92 23.26
C GLN A 1062 14.38 14.40 23.37
N TYR A 1063 15.48 13.70 23.12
CA TYR A 1063 15.59 12.25 23.27
C TYR A 1063 16.88 11.88 23.99
N GLN A 1064 16.89 10.65 24.50
CA GLN A 1064 18.06 10.00 25.07
C GLN A 1064 18.30 8.67 24.33
N PHE A 1065 19.51 8.44 23.83
CA PHE A 1065 19.90 7.18 23.20
C PHE A 1065 21.22 6.69 23.80
N GLY A 1066 21.13 5.75 24.75
CA GLY A 1066 22.29 5.41 25.59
C GLY A 1066 22.75 6.64 26.37
N ASP A 1067 24.02 7.01 26.25
CA ASP A 1067 24.59 8.21 26.89
C ASP A 1067 24.42 9.48 26.03
N ALA A 1068 24.00 9.33 24.76
CA ALA A 1068 23.83 10.44 23.84
C ALA A 1068 22.50 11.18 24.08
N ARG A 1069 22.54 12.50 24.06
CA ARG A 1069 21.35 13.34 24.10
C ARG A 1069 21.08 13.92 22.73
N ILE A 1070 19.84 13.81 22.25
CA ILE A 1070 19.45 14.26 20.91
C ILE A 1070 18.43 15.39 21.06
N TYR A 1071 18.62 16.46 20.29
CA TYR A 1071 17.67 17.55 20.15
C TYR A 1071 17.20 17.61 18.70
N ALA A 1072 15.90 17.65 18.49
CA ALA A 1072 15.32 17.89 17.17
C ALA A 1072 14.47 19.15 17.20
N VAL A 1073 14.68 20.03 16.23
CA VAL A 1073 13.97 21.31 16.09
C VAL A 1073 13.26 21.31 14.75
N LEU A 1074 11.94 21.47 14.75
CA LEU A 1074 11.10 21.56 13.56
C LEU A 1074 10.36 22.88 13.58
N ALA A 1075 10.61 23.76 12.61
CA ALA A 1075 9.85 24.99 12.45
C ALA A 1075 8.50 24.69 11.77
N ASP A 1076 7.45 25.40 12.18
CA ASP A 1076 6.16 25.30 11.49
C ASP A 1076 6.24 25.91 10.08
N VAL A 1077 5.37 25.45 9.18
CA VAL A 1077 5.37 25.87 7.77
C VAL A 1077 5.02 27.36 7.57
N ASP A 1078 4.19 27.91 8.45
CA ASP A 1078 3.75 29.31 8.46
C ASP A 1078 4.51 30.16 9.49
N ALA A 1079 5.56 29.62 10.11
CA ALA A 1079 6.43 30.38 11.00
C ALA A 1079 7.27 31.40 10.20
N PRO A 1080 7.65 32.54 10.79
CA PRO A 1080 8.72 33.37 10.23
C PRO A 1080 10.08 32.71 10.48
N LYS A 1081 11.12 33.20 9.81
CA LYS A 1081 12.49 32.83 10.12
C LYS A 1081 12.83 33.18 11.58
N GLN A 1082 13.20 32.18 12.38
CA GLN A 1082 13.46 32.33 13.82
C GLN A 1082 14.85 31.81 14.21
N LYS A 1083 15.42 32.40 15.26
CA LYS A 1083 16.66 31.94 15.86
C LYS A 1083 16.36 31.10 17.09
N VAL A 1084 16.93 29.90 17.15
CA VAL A 1084 16.74 28.96 18.26
C VAL A 1084 18.08 28.67 18.91
N ARG A 1085 18.12 28.70 20.25
CA ARG A 1085 19.31 28.31 21.04
C ARG A 1085 18.97 27.10 21.87
N LEU A 1086 19.72 26.02 21.65
CA LEU A 1086 19.57 24.77 22.39
C LEU A 1086 20.46 24.78 23.65
N PRO A 1087 20.09 24.05 24.73
CA PRO A 1087 20.84 23.98 25.98
C PRO A 1087 22.08 23.07 25.87
N LEU A 1088 22.97 23.38 24.93
CA LEU A 1088 24.19 22.61 24.63
C LEU A 1088 25.33 22.95 25.60
N GLN A 1089 26.08 21.94 26.04
CA GLN A 1089 27.21 22.11 26.97
C GLN A 1089 28.51 22.42 26.23
N ARG A 1090 29.47 23.08 26.91
CA ARG A 1090 30.75 23.48 26.31
C ARG A 1090 31.65 22.29 25.95
N GLU A 1091 31.67 21.26 26.81
CA GLU A 1091 32.54 20.09 26.71
C GLU A 1091 31.94 18.97 25.85
N SER A 1092 30.69 19.11 25.39
CA SER A 1092 30.05 18.09 24.55
C SER A 1092 30.54 18.18 23.11
N SER A 1093 30.78 17.03 22.49
CA SER A 1093 30.94 16.91 21.04
C SER A 1093 29.55 16.85 20.41
N VAL A 1094 29.23 17.84 19.57
CA VAL A 1094 27.87 18.03 19.06
C VAL A 1094 27.87 17.91 17.54
N TYR A 1095 27.09 16.97 17.03
CA TYR A 1095 26.99 16.68 15.59
C TYR A 1095 25.59 17.00 15.06
N ASN A 1096 25.52 17.55 13.86
CA ASN A 1096 24.27 17.55 13.10
C ASN A 1096 24.07 16.16 12.48
N ALA A 1097 23.12 15.40 13.00
CA ALA A 1097 22.88 14.02 12.60
C ALA A 1097 22.33 13.88 11.17
N LEU A 1098 21.87 14.97 10.54
CA LEU A 1098 21.43 14.98 9.14
C LEU A 1098 22.56 15.28 8.16
N THR A 1099 23.56 16.08 8.55
CA THR A 1099 24.62 16.56 7.65
C THR A 1099 26.01 16.01 7.96
N GLY A 1100 26.21 15.43 9.14
CA GLY A 1100 27.52 15.01 9.63
C GLY A 1100 28.39 16.15 10.18
N GLU A 1101 27.89 17.38 10.21
CA GLU A 1101 28.67 18.55 10.63
C GLU A 1101 28.96 18.54 12.15
N LEU A 1102 30.23 18.61 12.52
CA LEU A 1102 30.66 18.84 13.90
C LEU A 1102 30.53 20.33 14.26
N ILE A 1103 29.66 20.65 15.22
CA ILE A 1103 29.35 22.02 15.62
C ILE A 1103 30.42 22.56 16.56
N SER A 1104 31.17 23.55 16.09
CA SER A 1104 32.16 24.25 16.91
C SER A 1104 31.51 25.16 17.97
N ARG A 1105 32.07 25.16 19.19
CA ARG A 1105 31.61 25.98 20.33
C ARG A 1105 30.09 25.86 20.60
N PRO A 1106 29.57 24.64 20.84
CA PRO A 1106 28.14 24.34 20.86
C PRO A 1106 27.33 25.21 21.84
N HIS A 1107 27.84 25.47 23.04
CA HIS A 1107 27.19 26.35 24.03
C HIS A 1107 26.91 27.80 23.57
N ARG A 1108 27.49 28.25 22.45
CA ARG A 1108 27.23 29.58 21.83
C ARG A 1108 26.55 29.48 20.47
N HIS A 1109 26.31 28.27 19.96
CA HIS A 1109 25.70 28.09 18.66
C HIS A 1109 24.24 28.55 18.69
N THR A 1110 23.79 29.16 17.60
CA THR A 1110 22.41 29.63 17.42
C THR A 1110 21.95 29.11 16.07
N PHE A 1111 20.94 28.24 16.09
CA PHE A 1111 20.32 27.69 14.90
C PHE A 1111 19.41 28.72 14.27
N VAL A 1112 19.46 28.83 12.95
CA VAL A 1112 18.60 29.72 12.18
C VAL A 1112 17.60 28.86 11.43
N MET A 1113 16.37 28.83 11.92
CA MET A 1113 15.30 27.99 11.39
C MET A 1113 14.51 28.76 10.33
N GLU A 1114 14.49 28.21 9.12
CA GLU A 1114 13.58 28.65 8.06
C GLU A 1114 12.22 27.93 8.20
N PRO A 1115 11.12 28.47 7.63
CA PRO A 1115 9.80 27.85 7.75
C PRO A 1115 9.80 26.41 7.24
N GLY A 1116 9.19 25.49 7.99
CA GLY A 1116 9.11 24.06 7.64
C GLY A 1116 10.42 23.26 7.71
N THR A 1117 11.54 23.87 8.14
CA THR A 1117 12.84 23.16 8.21
C THR A 1117 13.04 22.40 9.51
N VAL A 1118 13.92 21.40 9.45
CA VAL A 1118 14.27 20.53 10.58
C VAL A 1118 15.78 20.51 10.80
N GLU A 1119 16.18 20.53 12.06
CA GLU A 1119 17.55 20.29 12.53
C GLU A 1119 17.53 19.16 13.55
N VAL A 1120 18.45 18.19 13.43
CA VAL A 1120 18.61 17.10 14.40
C VAL A 1120 20.06 17.07 14.86
N VAL A 1121 20.26 17.23 16.16
CA VAL A 1121 21.58 17.46 16.75
C VAL A 1121 21.82 16.48 17.89
N SER A 1122 22.93 15.75 17.82
CA SER A 1122 23.33 14.75 18.81
C SER A 1122 24.49 15.27 19.65
N CYS A 1123 24.40 15.09 20.96
CA CYS A 1123 25.40 15.49 21.94
C CYS A 1123 26.06 14.24 22.55
N LEU A 1124 27.36 14.11 22.34
CA LEU A 1124 28.19 13.01 22.84
C LEU A 1124 29.21 13.53 23.86
N SER A 1125 29.68 12.63 24.73
CA SER A 1125 30.79 12.88 25.66
C SER A 1125 32.18 12.73 25.03
N TYR A 1126 32.25 12.26 23.79
CA TYR A 1126 33.48 12.03 23.03
C TYR A 1126 33.30 12.48 21.58
N GLU A 1127 34.40 12.83 20.92
CA GLU A 1127 34.47 13.07 19.47
C GLU A 1127 34.73 11.74 18.74
N VAL A 1128 34.02 11.48 17.66
CA VAL A 1128 34.29 10.38 16.73
C VAL A 1128 35.39 10.79 15.77
N GLU A 1129 36.55 10.12 15.86
CA GLU A 1129 37.70 10.35 14.99
C GLU A 1129 37.53 9.64 13.64
N GLU A 1130 37.10 8.37 13.67
CA GLU A 1130 36.91 7.56 12.46
C GLU A 1130 35.77 6.52 12.62
N LEU A 1131 35.06 6.26 11.52
CA LEU A 1131 34.20 5.09 11.36
C LEU A 1131 34.93 4.01 10.55
N VAL A 1132 35.31 2.92 11.21
CA VAL A 1132 36.02 1.80 10.61
C VAL A 1132 35.05 0.73 10.14
N LEU A 1133 35.14 0.40 8.86
CA LEU A 1133 34.34 -0.63 8.21
C LEU A 1133 35.24 -1.75 7.68
N GLU A 1134 35.13 -2.92 8.29
CA GLU A 1134 35.85 -4.13 7.89
C GLU A 1134 34.94 -5.00 6.99
N VAL A 1135 35.36 -5.16 5.74
CA VAL A 1135 34.67 -5.95 4.70
C VAL A 1135 35.71 -6.77 3.94
N PRO A 1136 35.42 -8.03 3.58
CA PRO A 1136 36.33 -8.79 2.72
C PRO A 1136 36.47 -8.13 1.34
N LYS A 1137 37.71 -8.12 0.80
CA LYS A 1137 37.98 -7.56 -0.53
C LYS A 1137 37.26 -8.30 -1.66
N VAL A 1138 36.99 -9.59 -1.46
CA VAL A 1138 36.28 -10.46 -2.39
C VAL A 1138 35.23 -11.25 -1.62
N ALA A 1139 34.01 -11.28 -2.14
CA ALA A 1139 32.93 -12.15 -1.68
C ALA A 1139 32.34 -12.91 -2.88
N PHE A 1140 31.67 -14.03 -2.64
CA PHE A 1140 31.09 -14.85 -3.69
C PHE A 1140 29.56 -14.75 -3.68
N ALA A 1141 28.95 -14.73 -4.86
CA ALA A 1141 27.51 -14.85 -5.00
C ALA A 1141 27.01 -16.13 -4.29
N GLY A 1142 25.85 -16.05 -3.63
CA GLY A 1142 25.26 -17.13 -2.85
C GLY A 1142 25.83 -17.31 -1.43
N GLN A 1143 26.84 -16.54 -1.03
CA GLN A 1143 27.42 -16.61 0.32
C GLN A 1143 26.97 -15.45 1.21
N ARG A 1144 27.17 -15.61 2.52
CA ARG A 1144 27.00 -14.51 3.49
C ARG A 1144 28.19 -13.57 3.38
N LEU A 1145 27.94 -12.29 3.13
CA LEU A 1145 28.96 -11.23 3.17
C LEU A 1145 29.09 -10.71 4.61
N PRO A 1146 30.13 -11.10 5.38
CA PRO A 1146 30.33 -10.61 6.73
C PRO A 1146 30.78 -9.15 6.72
N LEU A 1147 30.28 -8.37 7.67
CA LEU A 1147 30.60 -6.95 7.86
C LEU A 1147 30.85 -6.70 9.34
N ARG A 1148 31.85 -5.88 9.65
CA ARG A 1148 32.11 -5.40 11.01
C ARG A 1148 32.33 -3.89 11.00
N ILE A 1149 31.59 -3.19 11.85
CA ILE A 1149 31.54 -1.73 11.92
C ILE A 1149 32.01 -1.32 13.31
N MET A 1150 32.92 -0.35 13.39
CA MET A 1150 33.48 0.15 14.65
C MET A 1150 33.60 1.67 14.64
N VAL A 1151 33.16 2.30 15.72
CA VAL A 1151 33.41 3.72 16.01
C VAL A 1151 34.75 3.83 16.74
N GLN A 1152 35.68 4.62 16.21
CA GLN A 1152 36.92 5.00 16.87
C GLN A 1152 36.80 6.42 17.44
N PRO A 1153 36.67 6.58 18.77
CA PRO A 1153 36.62 7.89 19.39
C PRO A 1153 38.03 8.47 19.62
N GLU A 1154 38.16 9.80 19.61
CA GLU A 1154 39.44 10.49 19.89
C GLU A 1154 39.90 10.23 21.34
N LYS A 1155 38.95 10.11 22.27
CA LYS A 1155 39.14 9.85 23.71
C LYS A 1155 37.98 8.99 24.24
N ASP A 1156 38.21 8.25 25.33
CA ASP A 1156 37.23 7.38 26.01
C ASP A 1156 36.69 6.20 25.16
N LYS A 1157 35.66 5.50 25.65
CA LYS A 1157 35.00 4.39 24.94
C LYS A 1157 33.74 4.89 24.23
N ALA A 1158 33.47 4.38 23.03
CA ALA A 1158 32.23 4.65 22.33
C ALA A 1158 31.01 4.09 23.10
N GLY A 1159 29.94 4.88 23.16
CA GLY A 1159 28.65 4.49 23.70
C GLY A 1159 27.80 3.73 22.68
N LYS A 1160 26.46 3.82 22.83
CA LYS A 1160 25.54 3.23 21.85
C LYS A 1160 25.53 4.02 20.56
N HIS A 1161 25.58 3.33 19.42
CA HIS A 1161 25.41 3.88 18.07
C HIS A 1161 24.34 3.11 17.30
N LEU A 1162 23.88 3.66 16.17
CA LEU A 1162 22.97 2.98 15.26
C LEU A 1162 23.44 3.18 13.82
N PHE A 1163 23.69 2.08 13.12
CA PHE A 1163 24.22 2.10 11.77
C PHE A 1163 23.16 1.76 10.74
N LEU A 1164 23.11 2.52 9.65
CA LEU A 1164 22.41 2.19 8.42
C LEU A 1164 23.40 1.62 7.42
N VAL A 1165 23.12 0.42 6.91
CA VAL A 1165 24.00 -0.32 6.00
C VAL A 1165 23.31 -0.50 4.65
N ASP A 1166 23.99 -0.07 3.59
CA ASP A 1166 23.56 -0.22 2.19
C ASP A 1166 24.60 -1.01 1.38
N LEU A 1167 24.12 -1.74 0.37
CA LEU A 1167 24.95 -2.37 -0.65
C LEU A 1167 24.63 -1.78 -2.03
N LEU A 1168 25.64 -1.19 -2.67
CA LEU A 1168 25.52 -0.47 -3.93
C LEU A 1168 26.37 -1.16 -5.02
N PRO A 1169 25.78 -1.65 -6.11
CA PRO A 1169 26.54 -2.08 -7.27
C PRO A 1169 27.16 -0.86 -7.97
N ALA A 1170 28.33 -1.01 -8.58
CA ALA A 1170 28.99 0.08 -9.31
C ALA A 1170 28.05 0.69 -10.37
N ASN A 1171 27.91 2.02 -10.35
CA ASN A 1171 27.05 2.79 -11.26
C ASN A 1171 25.55 2.44 -11.19
N ARG A 1172 25.06 1.86 -10.08
CA ARG A 1172 23.65 1.55 -9.86
C ARG A 1172 23.17 2.06 -8.50
N PRO A 1173 21.86 2.32 -8.33
CA PRO A 1173 21.31 2.67 -7.02
C PRO A 1173 21.51 1.54 -6.00
N ALA A 1174 21.44 1.89 -4.71
CA ALA A 1174 21.48 0.93 -3.62
C ALA A 1174 20.39 -0.15 -3.78
N LEU A 1175 20.71 -1.39 -3.45
CA LEU A 1175 19.78 -2.51 -3.49
C LEU A 1175 18.86 -2.46 -2.25
N PRO A 1176 17.57 -2.11 -2.37
CA PRO A 1176 16.73 -1.78 -1.20
C PRO A 1176 16.51 -2.98 -0.26
N TRP A 1177 16.54 -4.21 -0.77
CA TRP A 1177 16.34 -5.42 0.03
C TRP A 1177 17.50 -5.72 1.00
N TYR A 1178 18.72 -5.23 0.72
CA TYR A 1178 19.88 -5.40 1.61
C TYR A 1178 20.00 -4.30 2.67
N ARG A 1179 19.21 -3.22 2.59
CA ARG A 1179 19.26 -2.14 3.59
C ARG A 1179 18.94 -2.66 4.98
N ARG A 1180 19.78 -2.33 5.97
CA ARG A 1180 19.58 -2.72 7.38
C ARG A 1180 19.91 -1.58 8.33
N SER A 1181 19.13 -1.49 9.41
CA SER A 1181 19.42 -0.67 10.59
C SER A 1181 19.96 -1.59 11.69
N ILE A 1182 21.06 -1.24 12.33
CA ILE A 1182 21.73 -2.10 13.30
C ILE A 1182 22.16 -1.29 14.53
N PRO A 1183 21.62 -1.61 15.72
CA PRO A 1183 22.09 -1.02 16.95
C PRO A 1183 23.45 -1.61 17.35
N ALA A 1184 24.35 -0.76 17.81
CA ALA A 1184 25.69 -1.10 18.27
C ALA A 1184 25.86 -0.65 19.73
N ALA A 1185 25.88 -1.59 20.67
CA ALA A 1185 25.80 -1.26 22.10
C ALA A 1185 27.03 -0.47 22.62
N ALA A 1186 28.19 -0.64 22.00
CA ALA A 1186 29.46 -0.01 22.38
C ALA A 1186 30.22 0.48 21.14
N GLY A 1187 29.50 1.04 20.16
CA GLY A 1187 30.05 1.49 18.88
C GLY A 1187 30.57 0.38 17.97
N ILE A 1188 30.33 -0.90 18.31
CA ILE A 1188 30.75 -2.07 17.52
C ILE A 1188 29.51 -2.87 17.11
N ALA A 1189 29.41 -3.21 15.83
CA ALA A 1189 28.39 -4.10 15.28
C ALA A 1189 28.99 -5.12 14.31
N GLU A 1190 28.49 -6.36 14.36
CA GLU A 1190 28.82 -7.44 13.44
C GLU A 1190 27.55 -7.97 12.79
N MET A 1191 27.58 -8.15 11.47
CA MET A 1191 26.42 -8.62 10.70
C MET A 1191 26.85 -9.38 9.44
N TYR A 1192 25.88 -9.86 8.68
CA TYR A 1192 26.12 -10.28 7.30
C TYR A 1192 24.96 -9.92 6.38
N LEU A 1193 25.26 -9.84 5.07
CA LEU A 1193 24.26 -9.73 4.00
C LEU A 1193 24.15 -11.08 3.25
N PRO A 1194 22.96 -11.66 3.08
CA PRO A 1194 22.78 -12.95 2.39
C PRO A 1194 22.76 -12.75 0.86
N LEU A 1195 23.94 -12.73 0.23
CA LEU A 1195 24.07 -12.50 -1.21
C LEU A 1195 23.34 -13.59 -1.99
N ALA A 1196 22.62 -13.18 -3.04
CA ALA A 1196 21.93 -14.12 -3.92
C ALA A 1196 22.92 -14.95 -4.75
N MET A 1197 22.52 -16.16 -5.16
CA MET A 1197 23.33 -17.00 -6.06
C MET A 1197 23.50 -16.36 -7.44
N ASN A 1198 22.54 -15.55 -7.88
CA ASN A 1198 22.57 -14.77 -9.12
C ASN A 1198 22.95 -13.30 -8.89
N GLU A 1199 23.61 -12.97 -7.77
CA GLU A 1199 24.16 -11.63 -7.58
C GLU A 1199 25.15 -11.30 -8.70
N LEU A 1200 25.04 -10.13 -9.31
CA LEU A 1200 25.82 -9.78 -10.49
C LEU A 1200 27.32 -9.69 -10.12
N PRO A 1201 28.23 -10.40 -10.81
CA PRO A 1201 29.65 -10.23 -10.57
C PRO A 1201 30.10 -8.81 -10.91
N GLY A 1202 30.93 -8.21 -10.06
CA GLY A 1202 31.39 -6.83 -10.27
C GLY A 1202 31.87 -6.15 -9.01
N TRP A 1203 32.13 -4.85 -9.13
CA TRP A 1203 32.49 -3.99 -8.01
C TRP A 1203 31.24 -3.48 -7.30
N TYR A 1204 31.27 -3.56 -5.97
CA TYR A 1204 30.23 -3.09 -5.08
C TYR A 1204 30.85 -2.18 -4.02
N THR A 1205 30.03 -1.28 -3.51
CA THR A 1205 30.35 -0.42 -2.36
C THR A 1205 29.39 -0.76 -1.23
N VAL A 1206 29.92 -1.15 -0.08
CA VAL A 1206 29.17 -1.14 1.17
C VAL A 1206 29.26 0.26 1.73
N ARG A 1207 28.11 0.88 2.00
CA ARG A 1207 28.02 2.20 2.61
C ARG A 1207 27.41 2.05 4.00
N VAL A 1208 28.05 2.65 4.98
CA VAL A 1208 27.60 2.68 6.36
C VAL A 1208 27.45 4.12 6.81
N HIS A 1209 26.26 4.45 7.29
CA HIS A 1209 25.93 5.76 7.85
C HIS A 1209 25.62 5.60 9.34
N ASP A 1210 26.31 6.34 10.19
CA ASP A 1210 26.01 6.41 11.63
C ASP A 1210 24.89 7.43 11.86
N SER A 1211 23.67 6.95 12.10
CA SER A 1211 22.50 7.81 12.32
C SER A 1211 22.66 8.77 13.50
N LEU A 1212 23.58 8.49 14.44
CA LEU A 1212 23.81 9.34 15.61
C LEU A 1212 24.65 10.57 15.27
N THR A 1213 25.69 10.42 14.45
CA THR A 1213 26.63 11.51 14.12
C THR A 1213 26.42 12.11 12.73
N GLY A 1214 25.73 11.41 11.84
CA GLY A 1214 25.62 11.76 10.43
C GLY A 1214 26.88 11.43 9.61
N LEU A 1215 27.88 10.79 10.23
CA LEU A 1215 29.11 10.39 9.55
C LEU A 1215 28.86 9.17 8.66
N GLU A 1216 29.55 9.14 7.52
CA GLU A 1216 29.46 8.07 6.53
C GLU A 1216 30.86 7.49 6.27
N THR A 1217 30.92 6.17 6.11
CA THR A 1217 32.10 5.46 5.64
C THR A 1217 31.71 4.46 4.55
N THR A 1218 32.65 4.17 3.64
CA THR A 1218 32.41 3.24 2.54
C THR A 1218 33.58 2.29 2.36
N ALA A 1219 33.27 1.06 1.94
CA ALA A 1219 34.27 0.06 1.59
C ALA A 1219 33.91 -0.59 0.24
N ALA A 1220 34.88 -0.65 -0.67
CA ALA A 1220 34.73 -1.33 -1.94
C ALA A 1220 35.05 -2.83 -1.79
N LEU A 1221 34.25 -3.68 -2.42
CA LEU A 1221 34.52 -5.10 -2.57
C LEU A 1221 34.24 -5.56 -4.01
N LYS A 1222 34.84 -6.68 -4.41
CA LYS A 1222 34.46 -7.40 -5.62
C LYS A 1222 33.54 -8.56 -5.25
N ILE A 1223 32.35 -8.63 -5.84
CA ILE A 1223 31.53 -9.84 -5.84
C ILE A 1223 31.95 -10.68 -7.05
N ALA A 1224 32.41 -11.91 -6.80
CA ALA A 1224 32.84 -12.87 -7.81
C ALA A 1224 31.80 -13.98 -7.99
N SER A 1225 31.83 -14.62 -9.16
CA SER A 1225 31.11 -15.87 -9.37
C SER A 1225 31.79 -16.99 -8.56
N PRO A 1226 31.07 -17.97 -7.99
CA PRO A 1226 31.68 -19.15 -7.35
C PRO A 1226 32.60 -19.97 -8.27
N THR A 1227 32.52 -19.73 -9.58
CA THR A 1227 33.33 -20.38 -10.63
C THR A 1227 34.55 -19.56 -11.08
N GLU A 1228 34.68 -18.30 -10.64
CA GLU A 1228 35.92 -17.48 -10.73
C GLU A 1228 36.81 -17.75 -9.51
#